data_AF-A0AAN7Z111-F1
#
_entry.id   AF-A0AAN7Z111-F1
#
_cell.length_a   1.000
_cell.length_b   1.000
_cell.length_c   1.000
_cell.angle_alpha   90.00
_cell.angle_beta   90.00
_cell.angle_gamma   90.00
#
_symmetry.space_group_name_H-M   'P 1'
#
loop_
_entity.id
_entity.type
_entity.pdbx_description
1 polymer ?
#
loop_
_entity_poly.entity_id
_entity_poly.type
_entity_poly.pdbx_seq_one_letter_code
_entity_poly.pdbx_strand_id
1 'polypeptide(L)'
;MKKIIFFFVIINILILIVNSQDFKLGGSCEVIDSKSPCFSYLNYTNFYLQPGDSIIQLNQNVSDILGKLEFTTPDCKSNATYLFCLKSYPKCESNNETLSNGTMILFNLPSLPCNSICLKAEIPCKVYIDNYFKDLSCISKYSNGDPMFPINSTEYEFSERGIYDFKFNVQCSNDIIYDNKTTKINCPAPLLNAEDNVIPGKTIYYYITDNCILDCPFEIYPTKTNILNKTNYVLTSISFITCVFMVITFGILPNKLSHRMESILSFACGGCITALSVFIQSRQDNFNCSSDPGRFKSQSDYLCLLTGLIFQFGGITSIFWSPMIAYDFFMISRLSKIRKFGYYRIGIWSLIFVLTALPAFGGKYSATVTTNCWINSDDGSAWQYVSFYIPSWTAMGILCILSVLSVINVSKMYRESPNRRILFFNIKIIITSIILLFNLTFASSLKFYLEDKMDTYFDAIAIWADCISQGDPSKCELKAPGYELKAMNVVVVSILGFCIFIGYGLDPIVIQIWKESNKLKWIVNKCGLDDFIKLGSETSTTSTGSGSGNEKKQSKGGSVVKELLKDELFKVITLSRNPESEKSKELIKLGAQVIKCDESQPKEEIEKVMKGCDYVYLVTNSQGYCDKEIEYGKKIVDAALKSGVKHIIFSTVPGPCKLSNGKFKSPDLDNKAEIEDYIKQLSKSNSSFISSFVIAPWYYQNFVNYYKPEKDENGKYVLKWACNPKISLDYGDIDEIGLLVREIFKNSTKYSGETIPFSSQILTPIQIVEIMSKVTNKNVSYQFVNPSEFGKLDPEVSLMLDFFNEYGGFNSYLGDRSIAHNIKKLTTFEEYLKNINYKLE
;
A
#
# COMPACT_ATOMS: atom_id res chain seq x y z
N MET A 1 -37.12 22.99 -6.76
CA MET A 1 -35.85 23.75 -6.62
C MET A 1 -35.97 25.26 -6.88
N LYS A 2 -36.68 25.77 -7.91
CA LYS A 2 -36.82 27.23 -8.13
C LYS A 2 -37.76 28.01 -7.17
N LYS A 3 -38.69 27.34 -6.46
CA LYS A 3 -39.59 28.00 -5.49
C LYS A 3 -39.06 28.09 -4.05
N ILE A 4 -38.00 27.35 -3.72
CA ILE A 4 -37.37 27.39 -2.39
C ILE A 4 -36.31 28.50 -2.32
N ILE A 5 -35.68 28.82 -3.47
CA ILE A 5 -34.73 29.93 -3.59
C ILE A 5 -35.44 31.29 -3.48
N PHE A 6 -36.67 31.41 -3.98
CA PHE A 6 -37.44 32.66 -3.89
C PHE A 6 -37.93 32.97 -2.46
N PHE A 7 -38.20 31.93 -1.65
CA PHE A 7 -38.62 32.09 -0.25
C PHE A 7 -37.45 32.46 0.67
N PHE A 8 -36.24 31.98 0.36
CA PHE A 8 -35.02 32.35 1.10
C PHE A 8 -34.52 33.76 0.76
N VAL A 9 -34.76 34.27 -0.45
CA VAL A 9 -34.36 35.65 -0.83
C VAL A 9 -35.24 36.68 -0.12
N ILE A 10 -36.54 36.43 0.07
CA ILE A 10 -37.45 37.36 0.76
C ILE A 10 -37.20 37.38 2.27
N ILE A 11 -36.84 36.25 2.89
CA ILE A 11 -36.47 36.20 4.31
C ILE A 11 -35.10 36.85 4.57
N ASN A 12 -34.16 36.78 3.63
CA ASN A 12 -32.89 37.52 3.73
C ASN A 12 -33.04 39.03 3.52
N ILE A 13 -34.10 39.49 2.83
CA ILE A 13 -34.40 40.93 2.70
C ILE A 13 -35.11 41.46 3.95
N LEU A 14 -35.79 40.61 4.74
CA LEU A 14 -36.47 40.97 5.98
C LEU A 14 -35.60 40.87 7.25
N ILE A 15 -34.38 40.30 7.17
CA ILE A 15 -33.40 40.23 8.28
C ILE A 15 -32.30 41.31 8.14
N LEU A 16 -32.41 42.23 7.18
CA LEU A 16 -31.60 43.45 7.10
C LEU A 16 -32.31 44.66 7.74
N ILE A 17 -32.94 44.46 8.89
CA ILE A 17 -33.05 45.53 9.89
C ILE A 17 -31.95 45.24 10.92
N VAL A 18 -30.71 45.47 10.48
CA VAL A 18 -29.61 45.69 11.42
C VAL A 18 -29.98 46.99 12.14
N ASN A 19 -29.99 46.95 13.47
CA ASN A 19 -29.99 48.15 14.32
C ASN A 19 -28.84 49.04 13.86
N SER A 20 -29.09 49.97 12.95
CA SER A 20 -28.21 51.10 12.77
C SER A 20 -28.32 51.93 14.04
N GLN A 21 -27.28 51.91 14.87
CA GLN A 21 -27.17 52.90 15.93
C GLN A 21 -27.00 54.27 15.28
N ASP A 22 -28.12 54.95 15.08
CA ASP A 22 -28.13 56.33 14.64
C ASP A 22 -27.56 57.19 15.76
N PHE A 23 -26.44 57.83 15.49
CA PHE A 23 -25.84 58.80 16.39
C PHE A 23 -26.76 60.02 16.49
N LYS A 24 -27.36 60.24 17.67
CA LYS A 24 -28.31 61.34 17.92
C LYS A 24 -27.61 62.53 18.56
N LEU A 25 -27.71 63.68 17.90
CA LEU A 25 -27.32 64.98 18.44
C LEU A 25 -28.33 65.43 19.51
N GLY A 26 -27.87 66.16 20.54
CA GLY A 26 -28.70 66.69 21.63
C GLY A 26 -28.49 66.04 23.00
N GLY A 27 -27.37 65.35 23.21
CA GLY A 27 -27.00 64.69 24.47
C GLY A 27 -26.41 65.63 25.52
N SER A 28 -26.12 65.08 26.71
CA SER A 28 -25.49 65.80 27.83
C SER A 28 -24.03 65.38 28.03
N CYS A 29 -23.20 66.29 28.53
CA CYS A 29 -21.89 65.93 29.05
C CYS A 29 -22.02 65.43 30.49
N GLU A 30 -21.70 64.17 30.74
CA GLU A 30 -21.74 63.53 32.05
C GLU A 30 -20.33 63.19 32.55
N VAL A 31 -20.18 62.95 33.84
CA VAL A 31 -18.90 62.56 34.45
C VAL A 31 -18.80 61.04 34.55
N ILE A 32 -17.67 60.47 34.12
CA ILE A 32 -17.38 59.04 34.22
C ILE A 32 -17.18 58.68 35.71
N ASP A 33 -17.97 57.75 36.22
CA ASP A 33 -17.77 57.20 37.56
C ASP A 33 -16.47 56.39 37.63
N SER A 34 -15.72 56.56 38.72
CA SER A 34 -14.57 55.73 39.13
C SER A 34 -14.81 54.21 39.07
N LYS A 35 -16.07 53.77 39.19
CA LYS A 35 -16.49 52.36 39.10
C LYS A 35 -16.78 51.89 37.67
N SER A 36 -16.73 52.78 36.67
CA SER A 36 -16.97 52.41 35.28
C SER A 36 -15.86 51.48 34.76
N PRO A 37 -16.19 50.45 33.95
CA PRO A 37 -15.20 49.51 33.39
C PRO A 37 -14.09 50.20 32.56
N CYS A 38 -14.38 51.37 31.98
CA CYS A 38 -13.45 52.11 31.12
C CYS A 38 -12.65 53.21 31.82
N PHE A 39 -12.88 53.47 33.12
CA PHE A 39 -12.28 54.60 33.83
C PHE A 39 -10.74 54.58 33.82
N SER A 40 -10.11 53.40 33.92
CA SER A 40 -8.65 53.24 33.88
C SER A 40 -8.02 53.41 32.50
N TYR A 41 -8.83 53.41 31.43
CA TYR A 41 -8.36 53.42 30.05
C TYR A 41 -8.51 54.79 29.36
N LEU A 42 -9.16 55.76 30.02
CA LEU A 42 -9.47 57.08 29.47
C LEU A 42 -8.75 58.18 30.26
N ASN A 43 -8.26 59.20 29.57
CA ASN A 43 -7.52 60.33 30.16
C ASN A 43 -8.40 61.54 30.50
N TYR A 44 -9.71 61.44 30.29
CA TYR A 44 -10.70 62.49 30.55
C TYR A 44 -11.82 61.95 31.44
N THR A 45 -12.46 62.86 32.19
CA THR A 45 -13.57 62.53 33.09
C THR A 45 -14.93 62.88 32.51
N ASN A 46 -15.00 63.75 31.51
CA ASN A 46 -16.27 64.21 30.93
C ASN A 46 -16.51 63.53 29.58
N PHE A 47 -17.63 62.81 29.47
CA PHE A 47 -18.01 62.09 28.25
C PHE A 47 -19.41 62.51 27.80
N TYR A 48 -19.67 62.36 26.50
CA TYR A 48 -20.96 62.68 25.90
C TYR A 48 -21.89 61.47 26.01
N LEU A 49 -23.04 61.65 26.67
CA LEU A 49 -24.10 60.66 26.78
C LEU A 49 -25.20 60.96 25.75
N GLN A 50 -25.53 59.97 24.92
CA GLN A 50 -26.55 60.15 23.89
C GLN A 50 -27.96 60.33 24.47
N PRO A 51 -28.86 61.05 23.78
CA PRO A 51 -30.24 61.23 24.21
C PRO A 51 -30.99 59.89 24.33
N GLY A 52 -31.45 59.59 25.54
CA GLY A 52 -32.24 58.38 25.84
C GLY A 52 -31.44 57.19 26.38
N ASP A 53 -30.11 57.29 26.43
CA ASP A 53 -29.26 56.27 27.04
C ASP A 53 -29.10 56.50 28.55
N SER A 54 -28.98 55.42 29.31
CA SER A 54 -28.68 55.48 30.75
C SER A 54 -27.26 55.00 31.04
N ILE A 55 -26.59 55.64 32.02
CA ILE A 55 -25.22 55.27 32.43
C ILE A 55 -25.14 53.81 32.88
N ILE A 56 -26.19 53.28 33.53
CA ILE A 56 -26.24 51.89 33.99
C ILE A 56 -26.24 50.92 32.79
N GLN A 57 -27.07 51.18 31.79
CA GLN A 57 -27.16 50.36 30.59
C GLN A 57 -25.88 50.43 29.76
N LEU A 58 -25.26 51.62 29.68
CA LEU A 58 -23.96 51.80 29.04
C LEU A 58 -22.87 50.99 29.75
N ASN A 59 -22.75 51.09 31.08
CA ASN A 59 -21.77 50.34 31.86
C ASN A 59 -21.95 48.82 31.71
N GLN A 60 -23.19 48.32 31.68
CA GLN A 60 -23.47 46.89 31.48
C GLN A 60 -23.05 46.43 30.09
N ASN A 61 -23.46 47.13 29.04
CA ASN A 61 -23.09 46.81 27.66
C ASN A 61 -21.57 46.82 27.47
N VAL A 62 -20.88 47.77 28.11
CA VAL A 62 -19.42 47.85 28.08
C VAL A 62 -18.79 46.68 28.80
N SER A 63 -19.26 46.33 30.01
CA SER A 63 -18.74 45.18 30.75
C SER A 63 -18.89 43.87 29.99
N ASP A 64 -20.02 43.67 29.30
CA ASP A 64 -20.28 42.46 28.52
C ASP A 64 -19.34 42.35 27.30
N ILE A 65 -19.06 43.49 26.64
CA ILE A 65 -18.16 43.53 25.48
C ILE A 65 -16.69 43.41 25.90
N LEU A 66 -16.29 44.05 26.99
CA LEU A 66 -14.93 43.88 27.53
C LEU A 66 -14.69 42.44 28.00
N GLY A 67 -15.71 41.77 28.56
CA GLY A 67 -15.67 40.34 28.87
C GLY A 67 -15.36 39.48 27.64
N LYS A 68 -15.99 39.77 26.49
CA LYS A 68 -15.71 39.08 25.21
C LYS A 68 -14.28 39.32 24.71
N LEU A 69 -13.72 40.50 24.95
CA LEU A 69 -12.36 40.83 24.53
C LEU A 69 -11.29 40.09 25.36
N GLU A 70 -11.63 39.54 26.54
CA GLU A 70 -10.69 38.77 27.34
C GLU A 70 -10.20 37.48 26.67
N PHE A 71 -10.97 36.94 25.74
CA PHE A 71 -10.70 35.69 25.03
C PHE A 71 -10.01 35.90 23.67
N THR A 72 -9.60 37.14 23.39
CA THR A 72 -8.84 37.49 22.18
C THR A 72 -7.34 37.48 22.46
N THR A 73 -6.52 37.56 21.40
CA THR A 73 -5.06 37.66 21.56
C THR A 73 -4.68 38.88 22.43
N PRO A 74 -3.57 38.86 23.17
CA PRO A 74 -3.20 39.98 24.06
C PRO A 74 -3.13 41.33 23.33
N ASP A 75 -2.56 41.33 22.12
CA ASP A 75 -2.49 42.50 21.25
C ASP A 75 -3.87 42.96 20.78
N CYS A 76 -4.79 42.02 20.52
CA CYS A 76 -6.16 42.35 20.19
C CYS A 76 -6.91 42.91 21.41
N LYS A 77 -6.86 42.21 22.55
CA LYS A 77 -7.51 42.60 23.81
C LYS A 77 -7.14 44.03 24.18
N SER A 78 -5.85 44.34 24.24
CA SER A 78 -5.37 45.65 24.67
C SER A 78 -5.85 46.77 23.73
N ASN A 79 -5.64 46.62 22.42
CA ASN A 79 -5.96 47.67 21.45
C ASN A 79 -7.48 47.81 21.23
N ALA A 80 -8.24 46.71 21.22
CA ALA A 80 -9.70 46.76 21.06
C ALA A 80 -10.42 47.23 22.31
N THR A 81 -9.94 46.87 23.51
CA THR A 81 -10.50 47.40 24.78
C THR A 81 -10.42 48.92 24.79
N TYR A 82 -9.27 49.45 24.40
CA TYR A 82 -9.04 50.88 24.31
C TYR A 82 -9.92 51.56 23.25
N LEU A 83 -9.96 51.05 22.02
CA LEU A 83 -10.84 51.57 20.96
C LEU A 83 -12.31 51.56 21.38
N PHE A 84 -12.75 50.48 22.01
CA PHE A 84 -14.13 50.32 22.44
C PHE A 84 -14.49 51.29 23.57
N CYS A 85 -13.61 51.48 24.55
CA CYS A 85 -13.80 52.47 25.60
C CYS A 85 -13.89 53.91 25.05
N LEU A 86 -13.05 54.30 24.09
CA LEU A 86 -13.14 55.61 23.44
C LEU A 86 -14.45 55.80 22.69
N LYS A 87 -14.94 54.75 22.02
CA LYS A 87 -16.19 54.78 21.26
C LYS A 87 -17.42 54.88 22.19
N SER A 88 -17.42 54.12 23.29
CA SER A 88 -18.56 54.06 24.23
C SER A 88 -18.64 55.26 25.15
N TYR A 89 -17.51 55.88 25.51
CA TYR A 89 -17.45 57.10 26.32
C TYR A 89 -16.74 58.21 25.55
N PRO A 90 -17.29 58.72 24.43
CA PRO A 90 -16.61 59.73 23.64
C PRO A 90 -16.43 61.02 24.46
N LYS A 91 -15.26 61.64 24.37
CA LYS A 91 -14.97 62.88 25.10
C LYS A 91 -15.97 63.98 24.72
N CYS A 92 -16.53 64.66 25.71
CA CYS A 92 -17.50 65.73 25.46
C CYS A 92 -16.81 67.08 25.27
N GLU A 93 -17.07 67.75 24.14
CA GLU A 93 -16.68 69.13 23.88
C GLU A 93 -17.92 70.03 23.90
N SER A 94 -17.86 71.09 24.69
CA SER A 94 -18.95 72.05 24.85
C SER A 94 -18.59 73.35 24.14
N ASN A 95 -19.37 73.73 23.13
CA ASN A 95 -19.19 74.96 22.35
C ASN A 95 -20.34 75.92 22.61
N ASN A 96 -20.02 77.18 22.91
CA ASN A 96 -21.01 78.24 23.11
C ASN A 96 -21.07 79.13 21.89
N GLU A 97 -22.27 79.33 21.32
CA GLU A 97 -22.50 80.31 20.27
C GLU A 97 -23.60 81.29 20.68
N THR A 98 -23.44 82.55 20.23
CA THR A 98 -24.41 83.62 20.54
C THR A 98 -25.27 83.90 19.32
N LEU A 99 -26.59 83.75 19.45
CA LEU A 99 -27.55 84.09 18.42
C LEU A 99 -27.55 85.61 18.15
N SER A 100 -28.04 86.01 16.97
CA SER A 100 -28.20 87.42 16.58
C SER A 100 -29.09 88.25 17.51
N ASN A 101 -29.83 87.60 18.42
CA ASN A 101 -30.68 88.21 19.46
C ASN A 101 -30.02 88.27 20.86
N GLY A 102 -28.74 87.88 21.00
CA GLY A 102 -27.99 87.91 22.26
C GLY A 102 -28.15 86.67 23.16
N THR A 103 -28.93 85.66 22.74
CA THR A 103 -29.10 84.42 23.51
C THR A 103 -27.91 83.49 23.26
N MET A 104 -27.24 83.02 24.32
CA MET A 104 -26.21 81.98 24.20
C MET A 104 -26.84 80.58 24.16
N ILE A 105 -26.44 79.78 23.18
CA ILE A 105 -26.79 78.37 23.06
C ILE A 105 -25.52 77.54 23.28
N LEU A 106 -25.63 76.54 24.15
CA LEU A 106 -24.59 75.56 24.44
C LEU A 106 -24.81 74.32 23.58
N PHE A 107 -23.81 73.94 22.79
CA PHE A 107 -23.79 72.71 22.00
C PHE A 107 -22.79 71.73 22.62
N ASN A 108 -23.28 70.56 23.04
CA ASN A 108 -22.44 69.45 23.51
C ASN A 108 -22.20 68.50 22.34
N LEU A 109 -20.95 68.24 22.01
CA LEU A 109 -20.51 67.47 20.86
C LEU A 109 -19.53 66.37 21.32
N PRO A 110 -19.63 65.13 20.82
CA PRO A 110 -18.63 64.11 21.10
C PRO A 110 -17.43 64.23 20.18
N SER A 111 -16.25 63.98 20.73
CA SER A 111 -15.06 63.64 19.96
C SER A 111 -15.05 62.14 19.67
N LEU A 112 -15.16 61.78 18.39
CA LEU A 112 -15.08 60.39 17.93
C LEU A 112 -13.62 59.88 17.92
N PRO A 113 -13.38 58.58 18.08
CA PRO A 113 -12.04 57.99 17.97
C PRO A 113 -11.47 58.11 16.54
N CYS A 114 -10.18 58.43 16.42
CA CYS A 114 -9.52 58.56 15.11
C CYS A 114 -9.36 57.22 14.39
N ASN A 115 -9.37 57.27 13.05
CA ASN A 115 -9.13 56.12 12.16
C ASN A 115 -7.78 55.43 12.45
N SER A 116 -6.74 56.20 12.78
CA SER A 116 -5.43 55.64 13.15
C SER A 116 -5.46 54.72 14.38
N ILE A 117 -6.30 54.99 15.38
CA ILE A 117 -6.48 54.11 16.54
C ILE A 117 -7.32 52.90 16.15
N CYS A 118 -8.35 53.13 15.34
CA CYS A 118 -9.17 52.04 14.84
C CYS A 118 -8.31 51.01 14.09
N LEU A 119 -7.45 51.43 13.16
CA LEU A 119 -6.57 50.51 12.40
C LEU A 119 -5.59 49.75 13.31
N LYS A 120 -5.11 50.37 14.39
CA LYS A 120 -4.25 49.70 15.38
C LYS A 120 -4.96 48.57 16.11
N ALA A 121 -6.28 48.69 16.31
CA ALA A 121 -7.09 47.61 16.88
C ALA A 121 -7.58 46.62 15.81
N GLU A 122 -7.93 47.08 14.62
CA GLU A 122 -8.52 46.24 13.56
C GLU A 122 -7.52 45.25 12.97
N ILE A 123 -6.23 45.61 12.85
CA ILE A 123 -5.20 44.71 12.33
C ILE A 123 -5.05 43.44 13.19
N PRO A 124 -4.82 43.52 14.52
CA PRO A 124 -4.74 42.34 15.37
C PRO A 124 -6.10 41.68 15.65
N CYS A 125 -7.22 42.40 15.53
CA CYS A 125 -8.57 41.89 15.83
C CYS A 125 -9.44 41.55 14.63
N LYS A 126 -8.88 41.52 13.41
CA LYS A 126 -9.66 41.49 12.15
C LYS A 126 -10.76 40.42 12.12
N VAL A 127 -10.43 39.19 12.50
CA VAL A 127 -11.36 38.06 12.53
C VAL A 127 -12.49 38.26 13.53
N TYR A 128 -12.21 38.87 14.69
CA TYR A 128 -13.21 39.13 15.72
C TYR A 128 -14.11 40.30 15.37
N ILE A 129 -13.56 41.35 14.76
CA ILE A 129 -14.34 42.51 14.30
C ILE A 129 -15.28 42.14 13.16
N ASP A 130 -14.81 41.36 12.18
CA ASP A 130 -15.64 40.93 11.04
C ASP A 130 -16.83 40.05 11.46
N ASN A 131 -16.66 39.23 12.51
CA ASN A 131 -17.65 38.25 12.94
C ASN A 131 -18.55 38.73 14.10
N TYR A 132 -18.00 39.46 15.07
CA TYR A 132 -18.69 39.79 16.33
C TYR A 132 -18.86 41.28 16.57
N PHE A 133 -17.91 42.10 16.11
CA PHE A 133 -17.89 43.54 16.39
C PHE A 133 -17.86 44.37 15.12
N LYS A 134 -18.82 44.17 14.21
CA LYS A 134 -18.86 44.89 12.93
C LYS A 134 -18.87 46.41 13.11
N ASP A 135 -19.44 46.88 14.22
CA ASP A 135 -19.48 48.30 14.56
C ASP A 135 -18.10 48.87 14.98
N LEU A 136 -17.09 48.02 15.16
CA LEU A 136 -15.69 48.39 15.41
C LEU A 136 -14.82 48.33 14.14
N SER A 137 -15.38 48.01 12.97
CA SER A 137 -14.63 48.09 11.71
C SER A 137 -14.36 49.54 11.33
N CYS A 138 -13.14 49.83 10.87
CA CYS A 138 -12.71 51.19 10.54
C CYS A 138 -13.36 51.74 9.26
N ILE A 139 -14.08 50.89 8.53
CA ILE A 139 -14.84 51.24 7.33
C ILE A 139 -16.30 51.59 7.69
N SER A 140 -16.73 51.34 8.93
CA SER A 140 -18.11 51.54 9.36
C SER A 140 -18.53 53.02 9.33
N LYS A 141 -19.76 53.24 8.89
CA LYS A 141 -20.39 54.56 8.72
C LYS A 141 -21.72 54.62 9.46
N TYR A 142 -22.07 55.79 9.95
CA TYR A 142 -23.42 56.07 10.44
C TYR A 142 -24.43 56.11 9.27
N SER A 143 -25.73 56.02 9.58
CA SER A 143 -26.80 56.02 8.55
C SER A 143 -26.85 57.28 7.71
N ASN A 144 -26.32 58.40 8.22
CA ASN A 144 -26.18 59.66 7.50
C ASN A 144 -24.99 59.68 6.51
N GLY A 145 -24.19 58.60 6.46
CA GLY A 145 -23.04 58.45 5.57
C GLY A 145 -21.69 58.89 6.17
N ASP A 146 -21.70 59.45 7.37
CA ASP A 146 -20.49 59.92 8.05
C ASP A 146 -19.65 58.74 8.58
N PRO A 147 -18.31 58.83 8.51
CA PRO A 147 -17.44 57.80 9.04
C PRO A 147 -17.56 57.73 10.57
N MET A 148 -17.73 56.51 11.12
CA MET A 148 -17.70 56.32 12.58
C MET A 148 -16.31 56.59 13.16
N PHE A 149 -15.27 56.48 12.33
CA PHE A 149 -13.87 56.71 12.66
C PHE A 149 -13.28 57.76 11.70
N PRO A 150 -13.39 59.07 12.00
CA PRO A 150 -12.86 60.13 11.15
C PRO A 150 -11.32 60.09 11.07
N ILE A 151 -10.77 60.62 9.97
CA ILE A 151 -9.31 60.68 9.77
C ILE A 151 -8.68 61.76 10.68
N ASN A 152 -9.27 62.95 10.72
CA ASN A 152 -8.76 64.09 11.51
C ASN A 152 -9.84 64.70 12.42
N SER A 153 -11.06 64.88 11.93
CA SER A 153 -12.13 65.55 12.66
C SER A 153 -13.50 65.23 12.09
N THR A 154 -14.55 65.51 12.87
CA THR A 154 -15.96 65.37 12.47
C THR A 154 -16.60 66.75 12.40
N GLU A 155 -17.28 67.05 11.29
CA GLU A 155 -18.04 68.28 11.11
C GLU A 155 -19.50 68.05 11.53
N TYR A 156 -20.00 68.88 12.46
CA TYR A 156 -21.37 68.87 12.94
C TYR A 156 -22.09 70.14 12.48
N GLU A 157 -23.15 69.99 11.71
CA GLU A 157 -23.96 71.09 11.17
C GLU A 157 -25.30 71.18 11.91
N PHE A 158 -25.61 72.36 12.44
CA PHE A 158 -26.86 72.67 13.13
C PHE A 158 -27.57 73.80 12.40
N SER A 159 -28.58 73.44 11.61
CA SER A 159 -29.42 74.40 10.89
C SER A 159 -30.86 74.33 11.37
N GLU A 160 -31.41 75.46 11.81
CA GLU A 160 -32.86 75.62 12.02
C GLU A 160 -33.39 76.72 11.08
N ARG A 161 -34.38 76.37 10.24
CA ARG A 161 -34.86 77.25 9.16
C ARG A 161 -35.25 78.64 9.70
N GLY A 162 -34.41 79.63 9.39
CA GLY A 162 -34.64 81.04 9.72
C GLY A 162 -34.17 81.48 11.11
N ILE A 163 -33.47 80.63 11.88
CA ILE A 163 -33.02 80.95 13.24
C ILE A 163 -31.49 80.95 13.35
N TYR A 164 -30.80 79.89 12.92
CA TYR A 164 -29.33 79.81 12.91
C TYR A 164 -28.81 78.70 11.98
N ASP A 165 -27.54 78.84 11.57
CA ASP A 165 -26.77 77.84 10.82
C ASP A 165 -25.33 77.83 11.35
N PHE A 166 -25.00 76.84 12.19
CA PHE A 166 -23.69 76.71 12.82
C PHE A 166 -23.00 75.43 12.37
N LYS A 167 -21.68 75.51 12.13
CA LYS A 167 -20.82 74.37 11.80
C LYS A 167 -19.70 74.28 12.83
N PHE A 168 -19.58 73.14 13.49
CA PHE A 168 -18.53 72.85 14.45
C PHE A 168 -17.65 71.73 13.93
N ASN A 169 -16.34 71.87 14.08
CA ASN A 169 -15.39 70.83 13.70
C ASN A 169 -14.68 70.30 14.96
N VAL A 170 -15.03 69.08 15.37
CA VAL A 170 -14.47 68.45 16.58
C VAL A 170 -13.35 67.51 16.19
N GLN A 171 -12.17 67.70 16.78
CA GLN A 171 -11.01 66.84 16.52
C GLN A 171 -11.25 65.43 17.06
N CYS A 172 -10.73 64.42 16.37
CA CYS A 172 -10.86 63.05 16.83
C CYS A 172 -9.92 62.75 18.01
N SER A 173 -10.33 61.84 18.91
CA SER A 173 -9.58 61.51 20.13
C SER A 173 -8.44 60.53 19.84
N ASN A 174 -7.22 60.86 20.32
CA ASN A 174 -5.98 60.12 20.04
C ASN A 174 -5.18 59.63 21.29
N ASP A 175 -5.72 59.78 22.51
CA ASP A 175 -4.92 59.78 23.74
C ASP A 175 -4.71 58.40 24.40
N ILE A 176 -3.67 57.66 23.99
CA ILE A 176 -3.41 56.28 24.44
C ILE A 176 -2.89 56.23 25.89
N ILE A 177 -3.62 55.55 26.79
CA ILE A 177 -3.11 55.07 28.08
C ILE A 177 -2.97 53.53 28.01
N TYR A 178 -1.74 53.03 28.10
CA TYR A 178 -1.48 51.62 28.40
C TYR A 178 -1.32 51.47 29.92
N ASP A 179 -2.27 50.85 30.61
CA ASP A 179 -2.02 50.32 31.95
C ASP A 179 -2.31 48.82 32.00
N ASN A 180 -1.27 48.06 32.38
CA ASN A 180 -1.23 46.61 32.37
C ASN A 180 -1.60 46.12 33.78
N LYS A 181 -2.88 45.91 34.05
CA LYS A 181 -3.34 45.21 35.27
C LYS A 181 -4.14 43.98 34.90
N THR A 182 -3.47 42.84 34.97
CA THR A 182 -4.05 41.49 34.85
C THR A 182 -4.86 41.17 36.11
N THR A 183 -6.17 41.23 36.00
CA THR A 183 -7.08 40.54 36.92
C THR A 183 -6.88 39.03 36.80
N LYS A 184 -6.88 38.32 37.92
CA LYS A 184 -6.75 36.86 37.96
C LYS A 184 -8.03 36.23 37.39
N ILE A 185 -7.97 35.77 36.14
CA ILE A 185 -9.09 35.19 35.40
C ILE A 185 -9.30 33.75 35.88
N ASN A 186 -10.55 33.36 36.12
CA ASN A 186 -10.90 32.00 36.51
C ASN A 186 -11.42 31.26 35.27
N CYS A 187 -10.67 30.28 34.76
CA CYS A 187 -11.04 29.56 33.53
C CYS A 187 -12.22 28.60 33.77
N PRO A 188 -13.28 28.62 32.94
CA PRO A 188 -14.40 27.70 33.07
C PRO A 188 -14.04 26.29 32.55
N ALA A 189 -14.55 25.24 33.21
CA ALA A 189 -14.30 23.86 32.78
C ALA A 189 -14.82 23.60 31.35
N PRO A 190 -14.08 22.90 30.48
CA PRO A 190 -12.88 22.09 30.73
C PRO A 190 -11.55 22.83 30.46
N LEU A 191 -11.49 24.14 30.60
CA LEU A 191 -10.21 24.88 30.64
C LEU A 191 -9.65 24.87 32.05
N LEU A 192 -8.33 24.83 32.17
CA LEU A 192 -7.61 24.91 33.43
C LEU A 192 -6.81 26.21 33.51
N ASN A 193 -6.65 26.77 34.71
CA ASN A 193 -5.76 27.90 34.92
C ASN A 193 -4.30 27.47 34.66
N ALA A 194 -3.60 28.24 33.83
CA ALA A 194 -2.21 28.00 33.46
C ALA A 194 -1.27 28.11 34.67
N GLU A 195 -1.46 29.14 35.51
CA GLU A 195 -0.64 29.37 36.72
C GLU A 195 -0.64 28.17 37.68
N ASP A 196 -1.79 27.48 37.80
CA ASP A 196 -1.98 26.41 38.77
C ASP A 196 -1.53 25.03 38.26
N ASN A 197 -1.53 24.82 36.93
CA ASN A 197 -1.41 23.48 36.32
C ASN A 197 -0.18 23.29 35.42
N VAL A 198 0.44 24.37 34.93
CA VAL A 198 1.63 24.29 34.07
C VAL A 198 2.88 24.06 34.92
N ILE A 199 3.59 22.98 34.63
CA ILE A 199 4.84 22.64 35.32
C ILE A 199 6.05 23.22 34.55
N PRO A 200 6.89 24.07 35.17
CA PRO A 200 8.08 24.63 34.51
C PRO A 200 9.01 23.55 33.95
N GLY A 201 9.45 23.71 32.70
CA GLY A 201 10.33 22.77 32.00
C GLY A 201 9.62 21.57 31.36
N LYS A 202 8.30 21.41 31.57
CA LYS A 202 7.48 20.44 30.84
C LYS A 202 6.79 21.11 29.65
N THR A 203 6.82 20.44 28.51
CA THR A 203 6.25 20.92 27.25
C THR A 203 4.92 20.23 26.92
N ILE A 204 4.23 20.72 25.88
CA ILE A 204 2.94 20.22 25.34
C ILE A 204 1.71 20.55 26.21
N TYR A 205 1.56 21.84 26.52
CA TYR A 205 0.31 22.45 26.98
C TYR A 205 -0.26 23.32 25.84
N TYR A 206 -1.57 23.24 25.61
CA TYR A 206 -2.24 24.05 24.59
C TYR A 206 -2.89 25.25 25.26
N TYR A 207 -2.33 26.44 25.01
CA TYR A 207 -2.85 27.70 25.52
C TYR A 207 -3.96 28.22 24.61
N ILE A 208 -5.11 28.56 25.19
CA ILE A 208 -6.18 29.28 24.49
C ILE A 208 -6.04 30.79 24.76
N THR A 209 -5.64 31.14 25.99
CA THR A 209 -5.22 32.47 26.40
C THR A 209 -3.97 32.36 27.27
N ASP A 210 -3.30 33.46 27.58
CA ASP A 210 -2.10 33.46 28.45
C ASP A 210 -2.35 32.81 29.82
N ASN A 211 -3.61 32.83 30.29
CA ASN A 211 -4.01 32.35 31.60
C ASN A 211 -4.78 31.02 31.57
N CYS A 212 -5.29 30.58 30.42
CA CYS A 212 -6.10 29.36 30.30
C CYS A 212 -5.50 28.35 29.35
N ILE A 213 -5.36 27.11 29.82
CA ILE A 213 -4.92 25.95 29.04
C ILE A 213 -6.09 24.98 28.82
N LEU A 214 -6.00 24.20 27.74
CA LEU A 214 -6.89 23.09 27.45
C LEU A 214 -6.63 21.92 28.42
N ASP A 215 -7.67 21.36 29.04
CA ASP A 215 -7.52 20.11 29.79
C ASP A 215 -7.31 18.90 28.84
N CYS A 216 -6.74 17.81 29.36
CA CYS A 216 -6.58 16.56 28.65
C CYS A 216 -7.32 15.44 29.41
N PRO A 217 -8.25 14.71 28.77
CA PRO A 217 -8.52 14.64 27.33
C PRO A 217 -9.38 15.81 26.83
N PHE A 218 -9.11 16.26 25.61
CA PHE A 218 -9.99 17.17 24.90
C PHE A 218 -10.49 16.55 23.60
N GLU A 219 -11.80 16.47 23.44
CA GLU A 219 -12.42 15.93 22.23
C GLU A 219 -13.00 17.03 21.36
N ILE A 220 -12.46 17.16 20.14
CA ILE A 220 -12.97 18.12 19.16
C ILE A 220 -14.38 17.76 18.66
N TYR A 221 -14.75 16.47 18.72
CA TYR A 221 -16.03 15.97 18.20
C TYR A 221 -16.78 15.12 19.24
N PRO A 222 -17.15 15.68 20.41
CA PRO A 222 -17.55 14.90 21.60
C PRO A 222 -18.69 13.90 21.35
N THR A 223 -19.64 14.23 20.46
CA THR A 223 -20.76 13.34 20.12
C THR A 223 -20.38 12.21 19.16
N LYS A 224 -19.30 12.34 18.40
CA LYS A 224 -18.91 11.45 17.31
C LYS A 224 -17.56 10.75 17.52
N THR A 225 -16.72 11.19 18.47
CA THR A 225 -15.40 10.60 18.75
C THR A 225 -15.50 9.11 19.09
N ASN A 226 -16.49 8.72 19.90
CA ASN A 226 -16.68 7.33 20.29
C ASN A 226 -16.96 6.42 19.08
N ILE A 227 -17.77 6.91 18.13
CA ILE A 227 -18.04 6.19 16.87
C ILE A 227 -16.75 6.04 16.08
N LEU A 228 -15.99 7.14 15.92
CA LEU A 228 -14.74 7.15 15.16
C LEU A 228 -13.69 6.19 15.75
N ASN A 229 -13.52 6.20 17.08
CA ASN A 229 -12.58 5.33 17.79
C ASN A 229 -12.98 3.85 17.67
N LYS A 230 -14.28 3.53 17.82
CA LYS A 230 -14.79 2.16 17.61
C LYS A 230 -14.60 1.70 16.17
N THR A 231 -14.90 2.55 15.19
CA THR A 231 -14.67 2.25 13.77
C THR A 231 -13.20 2.00 13.49
N ASN A 232 -12.30 2.84 13.99
CA ASN A 232 -10.85 2.66 13.86
C ASN A 232 -10.41 1.30 14.43
N TYR A 233 -10.85 0.98 15.65
CA TYR A 233 -10.49 -0.26 16.32
C TYR A 233 -10.99 -1.50 15.57
N VAL A 234 -12.25 -1.50 15.11
CA VAL A 234 -12.84 -2.63 14.37
C VAL A 234 -12.15 -2.84 13.02
N LEU A 235 -11.97 -1.79 12.22
CA LEU A 235 -11.32 -1.89 10.92
C LEU A 235 -9.85 -2.32 11.05
N THR A 236 -9.14 -1.75 12.02
CA THR A 236 -7.75 -2.13 12.30
C THR A 236 -7.64 -3.58 12.78
N SER A 237 -8.63 -4.09 13.51
CA SER A 237 -8.70 -5.50 13.91
C SER A 237 -8.85 -6.44 12.71
N ILE A 238 -9.73 -6.10 11.75
CA ILE A 238 -9.89 -6.87 10.51
C ILE A 238 -8.60 -6.84 9.68
N SER A 239 -7.99 -5.66 9.54
CA SER A 239 -6.70 -5.47 8.87
C SER A 239 -5.57 -6.26 9.54
N PHE A 240 -5.53 -6.31 10.86
CA PHE A 240 -4.55 -7.09 11.62
C PHE A 240 -4.70 -8.60 11.36
N ILE A 241 -5.93 -9.13 11.46
CA ILE A 241 -6.20 -10.56 11.21
C ILE A 241 -5.78 -10.95 9.78
N THR A 242 -6.10 -10.10 8.81
CA THR A 242 -5.71 -10.32 7.42
C THR A 242 -4.20 -10.21 7.20
N CYS A 243 -3.51 -9.26 7.81
CA CYS A 243 -2.04 -9.20 7.79
C CYS A 243 -1.41 -10.44 8.45
N VAL A 244 -1.92 -10.91 9.59
CA VAL A 244 -1.45 -12.13 10.26
C VAL A 244 -1.62 -13.34 9.34
N PHE A 245 -2.77 -13.47 8.67
CA PHE A 245 -2.97 -14.52 7.67
C PHE A 245 -1.92 -14.45 6.55
N MET A 246 -1.60 -13.26 6.07
CA MET A 246 -0.58 -13.04 5.04
C MET A 246 0.83 -13.40 5.53
N VAL A 247 1.19 -13.03 6.77
CA VAL A 247 2.47 -13.38 7.39
C VAL A 247 2.62 -14.90 7.54
N ILE A 248 1.56 -15.59 7.99
CA ILE A 248 1.54 -17.05 8.09
C ILE A 248 1.70 -17.67 6.70
N THR A 249 0.90 -17.22 5.73
CA THR A 249 0.86 -17.76 4.37
C THR A 249 2.16 -17.56 3.61
N PHE A 250 2.75 -16.37 3.65
CA PHE A 250 3.91 -16.03 2.81
C PHE A 250 5.25 -16.03 3.55
N GLY A 251 5.25 -16.09 4.89
CA GLY A 251 6.47 -16.17 5.70
C GLY A 251 6.67 -17.52 6.38
N ILE A 252 5.65 -18.01 7.09
CA ILE A 252 5.80 -19.20 7.94
C ILE A 252 5.64 -20.49 7.14
N LEU A 253 4.53 -20.64 6.42
CA LEU A 253 4.16 -21.90 5.74
C LEU A 253 5.04 -22.32 4.55
N PRO A 254 5.58 -21.41 3.71
CA PRO A 254 6.33 -21.82 2.53
C PRO A 254 7.58 -22.63 2.88
N ASN A 255 7.87 -23.66 2.08
CA ASN A 255 9.09 -24.45 2.22
C ASN A 255 10.33 -23.70 1.68
N LYS A 256 10.14 -22.77 0.75
CA LYS A 256 11.16 -21.87 0.21
C LYS A 256 10.56 -20.48 0.01
N LEU A 257 11.24 -19.45 0.50
CA LEU A 257 10.82 -18.06 0.36
C LEU A 257 11.21 -17.53 -1.03
N SER A 258 10.25 -17.02 -1.80
CA SER A 258 10.52 -16.30 -3.05
C SER A 258 10.59 -14.79 -2.82
N HIS A 259 11.19 -14.04 -3.74
CA HIS A 259 11.29 -12.58 -3.66
C HIS A 259 9.92 -11.88 -3.57
N ARG A 260 8.92 -12.40 -4.28
CA ARG A 260 7.54 -11.94 -4.21
C ARG A 260 6.94 -12.17 -2.81
N MET A 261 7.14 -13.38 -2.27
CA MET A 261 6.68 -13.73 -0.92
C MET A 261 7.33 -12.82 0.14
N GLU A 262 8.62 -12.54 0.01
CA GLU A 262 9.36 -11.64 0.92
C GLU A 262 8.83 -10.20 0.87
N SER A 263 8.47 -9.70 -0.31
CA SER A 263 7.91 -8.35 -0.48
C SER A 263 6.52 -8.23 0.14
N ILE A 264 5.65 -9.23 -0.11
CA ILE A 264 4.30 -9.30 0.47
C ILE A 264 4.37 -9.47 1.99
N LEU A 265 5.28 -10.33 2.47
CA LEU A 265 5.54 -10.54 3.89
C LEU A 265 5.96 -9.23 4.57
N SER A 266 6.91 -8.49 3.98
CA SER A 266 7.41 -7.25 4.56
C SER A 266 6.33 -6.18 4.66
N PHE A 267 5.48 -6.03 3.63
CA PHE A 267 4.29 -5.18 3.70
C PHE A 267 3.34 -5.61 4.82
N ALA A 268 3.01 -6.90 4.90
CA ALA A 268 2.09 -7.43 5.91
C ALA A 268 2.62 -7.26 7.34
N CYS A 269 3.94 -7.42 7.55
CA CYS A 269 4.60 -7.12 8.81
C CYS A 269 4.46 -5.64 9.18
N GLY A 270 4.65 -4.72 8.23
CA GLY A 270 4.42 -3.29 8.45
C GLY A 270 2.98 -2.99 8.88
N GLY A 271 2.00 -3.62 8.24
CA GLY A 271 0.58 -3.53 8.62
C GLY A 271 0.30 -4.05 10.04
N CYS A 272 0.86 -5.21 10.41
CA CYS A 272 0.75 -5.76 11.77
C CYS A 272 1.33 -4.81 12.83
N ILE A 273 2.50 -4.24 12.56
CA ILE A 273 3.18 -3.31 13.49
C ILE A 273 2.35 -2.04 13.64
N THR A 274 1.83 -1.48 12.55
CA THR A 274 0.94 -0.31 12.60
C THR A 274 -0.31 -0.62 13.42
N ALA A 275 -0.95 -1.77 13.22
CA ALA A 275 -2.11 -2.17 14.02
C ALA A 275 -1.78 -2.33 15.52
N LEU A 276 -0.60 -2.84 15.85
CA LEU A 276 -0.13 -2.97 17.23
C LEU A 276 -0.07 -1.61 17.94
N SER A 277 0.41 -0.55 17.26
CA SER A 277 0.37 0.79 17.86
C SER A 277 -1.04 1.26 18.18
N VAL A 278 -2.02 0.98 17.32
CA VAL A 278 -3.43 1.35 17.56
C VAL A 278 -4.00 0.57 18.73
N PHE A 279 -3.73 -0.73 18.85
CA PHE A 279 -4.21 -1.53 19.97
C PHE A 279 -3.62 -1.10 21.32
N ILE A 280 -2.35 -0.72 21.35
CA ILE A 280 -1.73 -0.17 22.56
C ILE A 280 -2.43 1.13 22.96
N GLN A 281 -2.72 1.99 21.99
CA GLN A 281 -3.41 3.27 22.23
C GLN A 281 -4.86 3.05 22.68
N SER A 282 -5.58 2.08 22.11
CA SER A 282 -6.97 1.78 22.47
C SER A 282 -7.14 1.06 23.82
N ARG A 283 -6.06 0.57 24.44
CA ARG A 283 -6.12 -0.12 25.73
C ARG A 283 -6.23 0.85 26.92
N GLN A 284 -5.74 2.07 26.78
CA GLN A 284 -5.72 3.06 27.85
C GLN A 284 -6.76 4.14 27.56
N ASP A 285 -7.69 4.34 28.50
CA ASP A 285 -8.58 5.49 28.46
C ASP A 285 -7.73 6.77 28.52
N ASN A 286 -8.01 7.72 27.63
CA ASN A 286 -7.30 9.00 27.53
C ASN A 286 -5.79 8.83 27.29
N PHE A 287 -5.41 7.92 26.38
CA PHE A 287 -4.01 7.64 26.04
C PHE A 287 -3.16 8.89 25.75
N ASN A 288 -3.74 9.97 25.22
CA ASN A 288 -3.00 11.17 24.84
C ASN A 288 -2.51 12.00 26.04
N CYS A 289 -3.01 11.73 27.24
CA CYS A 289 -2.74 12.55 28.42
C CYS A 289 -1.56 12.01 29.24
N SER A 290 -0.74 12.94 29.72
CA SER A 290 0.34 12.67 30.68
C SER A 290 -0.25 12.32 32.06
N SER A 291 0.61 11.91 32.99
CA SER A 291 0.26 11.89 34.42
C SER A 291 0.07 13.29 35.02
N ASP A 292 0.54 14.33 34.33
CA ASP A 292 0.41 15.72 34.74
C ASP A 292 -0.93 16.31 34.24
N PRO A 293 -1.66 17.08 35.08
CA PRO A 293 -2.95 17.65 34.72
C PRO A 293 -2.83 18.60 33.53
N GLY A 294 -3.78 18.54 32.58
CA GLY A 294 -3.80 19.37 31.36
C GLY A 294 -2.68 19.14 30.36
N ARG A 295 -1.72 18.21 30.61
CA ARG A 295 -0.56 17.99 29.73
C ARG A 295 -0.78 16.81 28.79
N PHE A 296 -0.45 16.99 27.52
CA PHE A 296 -0.41 15.89 26.55
C PHE A 296 0.94 15.15 26.60
N LYS A 297 0.95 13.87 26.23
CA LYS A 297 2.18 13.06 26.22
C LYS A 297 3.19 13.63 25.23
N SER A 298 4.44 13.62 25.66
CA SER A 298 5.61 13.99 24.84
C SER A 298 6.56 12.81 24.71
N GLN A 299 7.66 12.96 23.99
CA GLN A 299 8.65 11.91 23.84
C GLN A 299 9.27 11.45 25.17
N SER A 300 9.28 12.29 26.21
CA SER A 300 9.71 11.88 27.55
C SER A 300 8.87 10.74 28.12
N ASP A 301 7.62 10.63 27.68
CA ASP A 301 6.69 9.60 28.10
C ASP A 301 6.93 8.34 27.26
N TYR A 302 7.51 7.31 27.88
CA TYR A 302 7.99 6.11 27.17
C TYR A 302 6.94 5.45 26.26
N LEU A 303 5.66 5.47 26.69
CA LEU A 303 4.57 4.87 25.94
C LEU A 303 4.25 5.68 24.66
N CYS A 304 4.46 7.00 24.70
CA CYS A 304 4.30 7.87 23.55
C CYS A 304 5.39 7.65 22.51
N LEU A 305 6.65 7.60 22.97
CA LEU A 305 7.78 7.26 22.11
C LEU A 305 7.61 5.86 21.48
N LEU A 306 7.25 4.85 22.27
CA LEU A 306 7.07 3.48 21.79
C LEU A 306 5.98 3.39 20.71
N THR A 307 4.80 3.96 20.99
CA THR A 307 3.69 3.90 20.04
C THR A 307 3.95 4.72 18.78
N GLY A 308 4.59 5.90 18.91
CA GLY A 308 5.00 6.71 17.77
C GLY A 308 6.02 6.01 16.88
N LEU A 309 7.04 5.36 17.47
CA LEU A 309 8.04 4.57 16.74
C LEU A 309 7.41 3.39 16.01
N ILE A 310 6.57 2.61 16.70
CA ILE A 310 5.89 1.45 16.12
C ILE A 310 4.98 1.89 14.96
N PHE A 311 4.19 2.94 15.16
CA PHE A 311 3.29 3.46 14.13
C PHE A 311 4.07 3.95 12.90
N GLN A 312 5.15 4.73 13.10
CA GLN A 312 5.98 5.20 11.99
C GLN A 312 6.70 4.05 11.28
N PHE A 313 7.35 3.16 12.02
CA PHE A 313 8.08 2.03 11.44
C PHE A 313 7.16 1.13 10.62
N GLY A 314 5.98 0.80 11.16
CA GLY A 314 4.98 -0.01 10.47
C GLY A 314 4.43 0.67 9.22
N GLY A 315 4.10 1.96 9.32
CA GLY A 315 3.58 2.76 8.22
C GLY A 315 4.59 2.87 7.07
N ILE A 316 5.81 3.32 7.36
CA ILE A 316 6.89 3.44 6.37
C ILE A 316 7.23 2.07 5.77
N THR A 317 7.28 1.00 6.56
CA THR A 317 7.52 -0.35 6.02
C THR A 317 6.48 -0.73 4.96
N SER A 318 5.20 -0.50 5.24
CA SER A 318 4.12 -0.78 4.28
C SER A 318 4.24 0.10 3.02
N ILE A 319 4.55 1.39 3.20
CA ILE A 319 4.70 2.34 2.09
C ILE A 319 5.86 1.96 1.18
N PHE A 320 7.03 1.64 1.71
CA PHE A 320 8.23 1.36 0.92
C PHE A 320 8.24 -0.01 0.24
N TRP A 321 7.57 -1.00 0.83
CA TRP A 321 7.42 -2.31 0.19
C TRP A 321 6.31 -2.34 -0.87
N SER A 322 5.38 -1.37 -0.88
CA SER A 322 4.34 -1.26 -1.90
C SER A 322 4.88 -1.06 -3.33
N PRO A 323 5.80 -0.12 -3.61
CA PRO A 323 6.46 -0.02 -4.91
C PRO A 323 7.22 -1.27 -5.30
N MET A 324 7.81 -1.99 -4.34
CA MET A 324 8.55 -3.22 -4.64
C MET A 324 7.62 -4.34 -5.11
N ILE A 325 6.42 -4.44 -4.53
CA ILE A 325 5.36 -5.35 -4.99
C ILE A 325 4.91 -4.97 -6.41
N ALA A 326 4.71 -3.67 -6.69
CA ALA A 326 4.36 -3.21 -8.03
C ALA A 326 5.49 -3.41 -9.04
N TYR A 327 6.75 -3.30 -8.61
CA TYR A 327 7.92 -3.57 -9.45
C TYR A 327 8.03 -5.04 -9.80
N ASP A 328 7.81 -5.95 -8.84
CA ASP A 328 7.73 -7.39 -9.10
C ASP A 328 6.63 -7.70 -10.12
N PHE A 329 5.44 -7.12 -9.96
CA PHE A 329 4.36 -7.27 -10.92
C PHE A 329 4.72 -6.72 -12.32
N PHE A 330 5.32 -5.54 -12.39
CA PHE A 330 5.81 -4.96 -13.64
C PHE A 330 6.83 -5.89 -14.32
N MET A 331 7.79 -6.42 -13.57
CA MET A 331 8.79 -7.34 -14.10
C MET A 331 8.18 -8.65 -14.60
N ILE A 332 7.17 -9.18 -13.90
CA ILE A 332 6.35 -10.33 -14.33
C ILE A 332 5.60 -10.01 -15.63
N SER A 333 4.99 -8.81 -15.74
CA SER A 333 4.30 -8.38 -16.97
C SER A 333 5.24 -8.30 -18.18
N ARG A 334 6.55 -8.18 -17.94
CA ARG A 334 7.61 -8.21 -18.95
C ARG A 334 8.30 -9.56 -19.10
N LEU A 335 7.83 -10.59 -18.38
CA LEU A 335 8.45 -11.92 -18.34
C LEU A 335 9.94 -11.88 -17.97
N SER A 336 10.30 -10.96 -17.06
CA SER A 336 11.69 -10.69 -16.66
C SER A 336 11.89 -10.93 -15.16
N LYS A 337 13.11 -11.33 -14.77
CA LYS A 337 13.46 -11.62 -13.37
C LYS A 337 14.24 -10.47 -12.73
N ILE A 338 14.03 -10.25 -11.44
CA ILE A 338 14.82 -9.28 -10.65
C ILE A 338 16.18 -9.90 -10.30
N ARG A 339 17.25 -9.45 -10.99
CA ARG A 339 18.62 -9.99 -10.77
C ARG A 339 19.28 -9.55 -9.47
N LYS A 340 18.92 -8.38 -8.93
CA LYS A 340 19.60 -7.72 -7.80
C LYS A 340 18.72 -7.52 -6.55
N PHE A 341 17.78 -8.42 -6.27
CA PHE A 341 16.82 -8.29 -5.17
C PHE A 341 17.49 -8.03 -3.79
N GLY A 342 18.64 -8.68 -3.53
CA GLY A 342 19.37 -8.52 -2.27
C GLY A 342 19.80 -7.08 -1.97
N TYR A 343 20.17 -6.29 -2.99
CA TYR A 343 20.56 -4.89 -2.79
C TYR A 343 19.35 -4.01 -2.46
N TYR A 344 18.22 -4.22 -3.14
CA TYR A 344 16.98 -3.50 -2.85
C TYR A 344 16.50 -3.78 -1.43
N ARG A 345 16.58 -5.04 -0.99
CA ARG A 345 16.24 -5.43 0.38
C ARG A 345 17.05 -4.67 1.42
N ILE A 346 18.38 -4.65 1.28
CA ILE A 346 19.26 -3.95 2.22
C ILE A 346 18.96 -2.44 2.18
N GLY A 347 18.87 -1.85 0.98
CA GLY A 347 18.59 -0.43 0.82
C GLY A 347 17.26 0.01 1.43
N ILE A 348 16.17 -0.73 1.19
CA ILE A 348 14.84 -0.40 1.72
C ILE A 348 14.84 -0.50 3.26
N TRP A 349 15.35 -1.60 3.83
CA TRP A 349 15.38 -1.75 5.29
C TRP A 349 16.26 -0.69 5.96
N SER A 350 17.46 -0.43 5.42
CA SER A 350 18.33 0.63 5.94
C SER A 350 17.65 2.00 5.92
N LEU A 351 16.96 2.34 4.84
CA LEU A 351 16.21 3.59 4.74
C LEU A 351 15.07 3.67 5.76
N ILE A 352 14.28 2.61 5.92
CA ILE A 352 13.19 2.55 6.92
C ILE A 352 13.73 2.80 8.34
N PHE A 353 14.83 2.15 8.70
CA PHE A 353 15.46 2.32 10.02
C PHE A 353 15.93 3.75 10.24
N VAL A 354 16.61 4.36 9.26
CA VAL A 354 17.08 5.74 9.35
C VAL A 354 15.90 6.71 9.49
N LEU A 355 14.87 6.59 8.64
CA LEU A 355 13.71 7.48 8.67
C LEU A 355 12.94 7.40 9.99
N THR A 356 12.89 6.22 10.60
CA THR A 356 12.23 6.01 11.91
C THR A 356 13.10 6.52 13.07
N ALA A 357 14.42 6.35 13.00
CA ALA A 357 15.31 6.76 14.09
C ALA A 357 15.54 8.28 14.14
N LEU A 358 15.53 8.98 13.01
CA LEU A 358 15.82 10.41 12.91
C LEU A 358 14.91 11.29 13.81
N PRO A 359 13.56 11.18 13.77
CA PRO A 359 12.68 11.94 14.66
C PRO A 359 12.89 11.60 16.15
N ALA A 360 13.25 10.35 16.45
CA ALA A 360 13.51 9.91 17.81
C ALA A 360 14.75 10.58 18.39
N PHE A 361 15.84 10.67 17.63
CA PHE A 361 17.02 11.43 18.06
C PHE A 361 16.75 12.93 18.18
N GLY A 362 15.83 13.46 17.38
CA GLY A 362 15.42 14.86 17.43
C GLY A 362 14.49 15.24 18.59
N GLY A 363 14.00 14.27 19.39
CA GLY A 363 13.07 14.56 20.47
C GLY A 363 11.66 14.95 19.99
N LYS A 364 11.23 14.48 18.81
CA LYS A 364 10.09 15.03 18.07
C LYS A 364 8.79 14.23 18.17
N TYR A 365 8.66 13.21 19.01
CA TYR A 365 7.35 12.56 19.19
C TYR A 365 6.50 13.26 20.25
N SER A 366 5.22 13.50 19.95
CA SER A 366 4.22 14.00 20.91
C SER A 366 2.80 13.62 20.50
N ALA A 367 1.89 13.62 21.47
CA ALA A 367 0.46 13.58 21.22
C ALA A 367 -0.06 15.00 20.97
N THR A 368 -1.13 15.11 20.18
CA THR A 368 -1.86 16.36 19.98
C THR A 368 -3.33 16.19 20.36
N VAL A 369 -4.06 17.30 20.31
CA VAL A 369 -5.52 17.31 20.51
C VAL A 369 -6.24 16.42 19.47
N THR A 370 -5.69 16.31 18.27
CA THR A 370 -6.35 15.60 17.15
C THR A 370 -5.75 14.24 16.84
N THR A 371 -4.47 14.05 17.14
CA THR A 371 -3.68 12.87 16.80
C THR A 371 -3.05 12.28 18.05
N ASN A 372 -3.00 10.96 18.08
CA ASN A 372 -2.23 10.25 19.11
C ASN A 372 -0.73 10.49 18.90
N CYS A 373 0.11 9.86 19.72
CA CYS A 373 1.56 10.01 19.67
C CYS A 373 2.14 9.79 18.26
N TRP A 374 2.64 10.88 17.68
CA TRP A 374 3.20 10.96 16.33
C TRP A 374 4.35 11.99 16.30
N ILE A 375 5.05 12.09 15.17
CA ILE A 375 6.04 13.15 14.96
C ILE A 375 5.32 14.51 15.06
N ASN A 376 5.80 15.42 15.90
CA ASN A 376 5.22 16.73 16.13
C ASN A 376 5.33 17.63 14.88
N SER A 377 4.31 18.45 14.62
CA SER A 377 4.32 19.51 13.60
C SER A 377 4.26 20.92 14.18
N ASP A 378 3.96 21.04 15.46
CA ASP A 378 3.46 22.30 16.03
C ASP A 378 4.58 23.30 16.36
N ASP A 379 5.84 22.85 16.27
CA ASP A 379 7.04 23.69 16.44
C ASP A 379 7.52 24.34 15.11
N GLY A 380 6.71 24.27 14.04
CA GLY A 380 7.05 24.80 12.71
C GLY A 380 8.20 24.05 12.02
N SER A 381 8.58 22.88 12.55
CA SER A 381 9.71 22.12 12.05
C SER A 381 9.33 21.18 10.90
N ALA A 382 10.26 20.98 9.97
CA ALA A 382 10.06 20.12 8.80
C ALA A 382 10.23 18.61 9.10
N TRP A 383 10.19 18.16 10.37
CA TRP A 383 10.50 16.77 10.73
C TRP A 383 9.51 15.76 10.16
N GLN A 384 8.21 16.07 10.16
CA GLN A 384 7.18 15.24 9.51
C GLN A 384 7.44 15.12 8.00
N TYR A 385 7.85 16.22 7.35
CA TYR A 385 8.11 16.26 5.91
C TYR A 385 9.32 15.40 5.54
N VAL A 386 10.44 15.61 6.20
CA VAL A 386 11.72 14.93 5.90
C VAL A 386 11.63 13.43 6.22
N SER A 387 11.00 13.07 7.34
CA SER A 387 11.06 11.70 7.87
C SER A 387 9.91 10.81 7.42
N PHE A 388 8.83 11.39 6.90
CA PHE A 388 7.63 10.63 6.52
C PHE A 388 7.06 11.06 5.17
N TYR A 389 6.60 12.31 5.01
CA TYR A 389 5.80 12.68 3.83
C TYR A 389 6.61 12.71 2.53
N ILE A 390 7.76 13.39 2.47
CA ILE A 390 8.58 13.45 1.25
C ILE A 390 9.02 12.03 0.82
N PRO A 391 9.61 11.19 1.71
CA PRO A 391 9.95 9.82 1.33
C PRO A 391 8.72 9.01 0.88
N SER A 392 7.56 9.18 1.52
CA SER A 392 6.32 8.52 1.13
C SER A 392 5.84 8.96 -0.25
N TRP A 393 5.91 10.25 -0.58
CA TRP A 393 5.54 10.75 -1.92
C TRP A 393 6.47 10.22 -3.00
N THR A 394 7.77 10.09 -2.72
CA THR A 394 8.70 9.46 -3.67
C THR A 394 8.33 8.00 -3.93
N ALA A 395 8.01 7.24 -2.88
CA ALA A 395 7.52 5.87 -3.01
C ALA A 395 6.21 5.80 -3.79
N MET A 396 5.25 6.69 -3.49
CA MET A 396 3.97 6.78 -4.22
C MET A 396 4.17 7.12 -5.70
N GLY A 397 5.07 8.04 -6.03
CA GLY A 397 5.40 8.39 -7.41
C GLY A 397 5.93 7.19 -8.18
N ILE A 398 6.85 6.43 -7.57
CA ILE A 398 7.37 5.17 -8.15
C ILE A 398 6.24 4.14 -8.31
N LEU A 399 5.40 3.95 -7.29
CA LEU A 399 4.25 3.05 -7.34
C LEU A 399 3.28 3.42 -8.46
N CYS A 400 3.00 4.71 -8.66
CA CYS A 400 2.13 5.23 -9.70
C CYS A 400 2.70 4.92 -11.09
N ILE A 401 3.97 5.26 -11.33
CA ILE A 401 4.67 5.00 -12.59
C ILE A 401 4.65 3.50 -12.91
N LEU A 402 5.02 2.66 -11.95
CA LEU A 402 5.04 1.20 -12.14
C LEU A 402 3.65 0.63 -12.38
N SER A 403 2.63 1.15 -11.71
CA SER A 403 1.25 0.72 -11.91
C SER A 403 0.76 1.07 -13.31
N VAL A 404 1.02 2.30 -13.79
CA VAL A 404 0.68 2.73 -15.16
C VAL A 404 1.41 1.87 -16.20
N LEU A 405 2.73 1.65 -16.03
CA LEU A 405 3.51 0.81 -16.92
C LEU A 405 3.00 -0.64 -16.94
N SER A 406 2.59 -1.16 -15.79
CA SER A 406 2.01 -2.51 -15.69
C SER A 406 0.67 -2.60 -16.40
N VAL A 407 -0.19 -1.58 -16.28
CA VAL A 407 -1.45 -1.50 -17.04
C VAL A 407 -1.19 -1.50 -18.54
N ILE A 408 -0.26 -0.66 -19.03
CA ILE A 408 0.10 -0.59 -20.45
C ILE A 408 0.56 -1.96 -20.96
N ASN A 409 1.45 -2.65 -20.23
CA ASN A 409 1.94 -3.97 -20.61
C ASN A 409 0.83 -5.02 -20.60
N VAL A 410 -0.02 -5.03 -19.57
CA VAL A 410 -1.15 -5.96 -19.50
C VAL A 410 -2.17 -5.71 -20.62
N SER A 411 -2.47 -4.44 -20.93
CA SER A 411 -3.33 -4.08 -22.06
C SER A 411 -2.72 -4.50 -23.40
N LYS A 412 -1.41 -4.32 -23.59
CA LYS A 412 -0.71 -4.81 -24.79
C LYS A 412 -0.78 -6.33 -24.89
N MET A 413 -0.51 -7.04 -23.80
CA MET A 413 -0.59 -8.50 -23.72
C MET A 413 -2.00 -9.01 -24.03
N TYR A 414 -3.04 -8.34 -23.53
CA TYR A 414 -4.43 -8.69 -23.81
C TYR A 414 -4.84 -8.43 -25.27
N ARG A 415 -4.36 -7.32 -25.85
CA ARG A 415 -4.60 -7.00 -27.27
C ARG A 415 -3.99 -8.06 -28.19
N GLU A 416 -2.85 -8.62 -27.81
CA GLU A 416 -2.16 -9.66 -28.59
C GLU A 416 -2.65 -11.07 -28.30
N SER A 417 -3.31 -11.33 -27.16
CA SER A 417 -3.84 -12.64 -26.78
C SER A 417 -5.02 -12.49 -25.81
N PRO A 418 -6.27 -12.41 -26.32
CA PRO A 418 -7.45 -12.12 -25.51
C PRO A 418 -7.88 -13.35 -24.67
N ASN A 419 -7.20 -13.57 -23.54
CA ASN A 419 -7.56 -14.59 -22.55
C ASN A 419 -8.21 -13.95 -21.31
N ARG A 420 -9.50 -14.22 -21.09
CA ARG A 420 -10.29 -13.65 -19.99
C ARG A 420 -9.79 -14.04 -18.59
N ARG A 421 -9.24 -15.25 -18.41
CA ARG A 421 -8.69 -15.69 -17.10
C ARG A 421 -7.44 -14.90 -16.76
N ILE A 422 -6.51 -14.77 -17.71
CA ILE A 422 -5.26 -14.00 -17.51
C ILE A 422 -5.58 -12.53 -17.26
N LEU A 423 -6.56 -11.97 -17.97
CA LEU A 423 -7.03 -10.61 -17.74
C LEU A 423 -7.59 -10.43 -16.33
N PHE A 424 -8.44 -11.35 -15.86
CA PHE A 424 -9.03 -11.27 -14.52
C PHE A 424 -7.96 -11.30 -13.41
N PHE A 425 -6.96 -12.19 -13.51
CA PHE A 425 -5.86 -12.25 -12.55
C PHE A 425 -5.03 -10.96 -12.51
N ASN A 426 -4.70 -10.39 -13.67
CA ASN A 426 -3.91 -9.16 -13.75
C ASN A 426 -4.72 -7.91 -13.33
N ILE A 427 -6.01 -7.85 -13.67
CA ILE A 427 -6.92 -6.78 -13.24
C ILE A 427 -7.00 -6.69 -11.72
N LYS A 428 -7.05 -7.82 -11.02
CA LYS A 428 -7.11 -7.88 -9.56
C LYS A 428 -5.91 -7.16 -8.91
N ILE A 429 -4.71 -7.40 -9.42
CA ILE A 429 -3.47 -6.78 -8.91
C ILE A 429 -3.44 -5.28 -9.24
N ILE A 430 -3.90 -4.90 -10.43
CA ILE A 430 -4.03 -3.50 -10.84
C ILE A 430 -5.02 -2.75 -9.93
N ILE A 431 -6.22 -3.31 -9.70
CA ILE A 431 -7.22 -2.71 -8.80
C ILE A 431 -6.64 -2.54 -7.39
N THR A 432 -5.95 -3.56 -6.88
CA THR A 432 -5.29 -3.48 -5.57
C THR A 432 -4.28 -2.33 -5.51
N SER A 433 -3.48 -2.17 -6.56
CA SER A 433 -2.49 -1.09 -6.66
C SER A 433 -3.15 0.30 -6.74
N ILE A 434 -4.27 0.43 -7.45
CA ILE A 434 -5.06 1.67 -7.52
C ILE A 434 -5.64 2.03 -6.15
N ILE A 435 -6.19 1.06 -5.41
CA ILE A 435 -6.72 1.28 -4.06
C ILE A 435 -5.61 1.73 -3.10
N LEU A 436 -4.43 1.09 -3.16
CA LEU A 436 -3.28 1.51 -2.36
C LEU A 436 -2.81 2.92 -2.71
N LEU A 437 -2.75 3.28 -4.00
CA LEU A 437 -2.44 4.63 -4.45
C LEU A 437 -3.45 5.66 -3.95
N PHE A 438 -4.75 5.36 -4.04
CA PHE A 438 -5.81 6.22 -3.50
C PHE A 438 -5.62 6.43 -2.00
N ASN A 439 -5.41 5.35 -1.24
CA ASN A 439 -5.25 5.43 0.21
C ASN A 439 -4.07 6.33 0.61
N LEU A 440 -2.90 6.13 -0.02
CA LEU A 440 -1.71 6.91 0.26
C LEU A 440 -1.85 8.38 -0.17
N THR A 441 -2.53 8.62 -1.30
CA THR A 441 -2.78 9.98 -1.81
C THR A 441 -3.77 10.72 -0.92
N PHE A 442 -4.84 10.06 -0.49
CA PHE A 442 -5.83 10.65 0.41
C PHE A 442 -5.19 11.01 1.75
N ALA A 443 -4.48 10.09 2.39
CA ALA A 443 -3.79 10.33 3.65
C ALA A 443 -2.78 11.48 3.56
N SER A 444 -2.04 11.56 2.45
CA SER A 444 -1.10 12.65 2.18
C SER A 444 -1.80 13.99 1.94
N SER A 445 -2.89 14.00 1.19
CA SER A 445 -3.63 15.23 0.85
C SER A 445 -4.35 15.82 2.06
N LEU A 446 -4.81 14.97 2.96
CA LEU A 446 -5.45 15.40 4.20
C LEU A 446 -4.52 16.25 5.07
N LYS A 447 -3.21 15.96 5.08
CA LYS A 447 -2.24 16.76 5.82
C LYS A 447 -2.27 18.22 5.39
N PHE A 448 -2.23 18.48 4.08
CA PHE A 448 -2.30 19.84 3.55
C PHE A 448 -3.62 20.53 3.88
N TYR A 449 -4.73 19.78 3.84
CA TYR A 449 -6.03 20.30 4.25
C TYR A 449 -6.06 20.69 5.74
N LEU A 450 -5.48 19.85 6.60
CA LEU A 450 -5.43 20.12 8.04
C LEU A 450 -4.52 21.31 8.37
N GLU A 451 -3.41 21.49 7.65
CA GLU A 451 -2.55 22.66 7.81
C GLU A 451 -3.22 23.95 7.32
N ASP A 452 -3.88 23.93 6.16
CA ASP A 452 -4.63 25.09 5.64
C ASP A 452 -5.81 25.50 6.54
N LYS A 453 -6.38 24.56 7.28
CA LYS A 453 -7.52 24.79 8.18
C LYS A 453 -7.14 24.88 9.65
N MET A 454 -5.85 24.88 9.98
CA MET A 454 -5.37 24.86 11.36
C MET A 454 -5.90 26.06 12.15
N ASP A 455 -5.84 27.26 11.58
CA ASP A 455 -6.36 28.49 12.19
C ASP A 455 -7.86 28.39 12.46
N THR A 456 -8.63 27.85 11.51
CA THR A 456 -10.09 27.64 11.67
C THR A 456 -10.43 26.67 12.79
N TYR A 457 -9.57 25.67 13.06
CA TYR A 457 -9.75 24.78 14.20
C TYR A 457 -9.52 25.51 15.52
N PHE A 458 -8.46 26.31 15.62
CA PHE A 458 -8.17 27.09 16.82
C PHE A 458 -9.24 28.17 17.08
N ASP A 459 -9.71 28.85 16.04
CA ASP A 459 -10.81 29.80 16.12
C ASP A 459 -12.09 29.13 16.64
N ALA A 460 -12.43 27.94 16.13
CA ALA A 460 -13.61 27.20 16.59
C ALA A 460 -13.52 26.83 18.08
N ILE A 461 -12.33 26.47 18.57
CA ILE A 461 -12.08 26.18 19.98
C ILE A 461 -12.19 27.46 20.82
N ALA A 462 -11.63 28.57 20.36
CA ALA A 462 -11.71 29.87 21.05
C ALA A 462 -13.16 30.37 21.15
N ILE A 463 -13.94 30.27 20.08
CA ILE A 463 -15.38 30.65 20.06
C ILE A 463 -16.19 29.79 21.02
N TRP A 464 -15.90 28.48 21.05
CA TRP A 464 -16.57 27.57 21.96
C TRP A 464 -16.19 27.83 23.43
N ALA A 465 -14.93 28.15 23.70
CA ALA A 465 -14.46 28.56 25.02
C ALA A 465 -15.16 29.86 25.49
N ASP A 466 -15.31 30.84 24.61
CA ASP A 466 -16.06 32.07 24.88
C ASP A 466 -17.53 31.77 25.25
N CYS A 467 -18.20 30.90 24.49
CA CYS A 467 -19.58 30.49 24.78
C CYS A 467 -19.73 29.87 26.17
N ILE A 468 -18.79 29.00 26.57
CA ILE A 468 -18.81 28.35 27.90
C ILE A 468 -18.57 29.38 29.02
N SER A 469 -17.79 30.42 28.76
CA SER A 469 -17.54 31.47 29.76
C SER A 469 -18.75 32.36 30.05
N GLN A 470 -19.64 32.54 29.06
CA GLN A 470 -20.78 33.47 29.14
C GLN A 470 -22.09 32.80 29.59
N GLY A 471 -22.18 31.47 29.63
CA GLY A 471 -23.47 30.79 29.82
C GLY A 471 -23.42 29.33 30.23
N ASP A 472 -24.56 28.65 30.12
CA ASP A 472 -24.71 27.23 30.45
C ASP A 472 -23.92 26.36 29.44
N PRO A 473 -22.89 25.61 29.88
CA PRO A 473 -22.05 24.80 29.01
C PRO A 473 -22.82 23.80 28.13
N SER A 474 -24.02 23.41 28.55
CA SER A 474 -24.88 22.47 27.82
C SER A 474 -25.41 23.00 26.49
N LYS A 475 -25.36 24.31 26.25
CA LYS A 475 -25.84 24.96 25.02
C LYS A 475 -24.74 25.26 24.00
N CYS A 476 -23.47 25.11 24.38
CA CYS A 476 -22.32 25.46 23.57
C CYS A 476 -21.79 24.25 22.78
N GLU A 477 -22.12 24.18 21.49
CA GLU A 477 -21.64 23.10 20.60
C GLU A 477 -20.32 23.49 19.90
N LEU A 478 -19.27 22.67 20.07
CA LEU A 478 -18.00 22.84 19.35
C LEU A 478 -18.15 22.41 17.88
N LYS A 479 -18.14 23.39 16.97
CA LYS A 479 -18.30 23.17 15.52
C LYS A 479 -16.95 23.24 14.80
N ALA A 480 -16.21 22.13 14.83
CA ALA A 480 -14.97 22.01 14.07
C ALA A 480 -15.22 21.49 12.64
N PRO A 481 -14.55 22.04 11.61
CA PRO A 481 -14.73 21.62 10.23
C PRO A 481 -14.10 20.24 9.94
N GLY A 482 -14.54 19.54 8.89
CA GLY A 482 -13.79 18.41 8.31
C GLY A 482 -13.92 17.07 9.03
N TYR A 483 -14.97 16.85 9.83
CA TYR A 483 -15.25 15.55 10.46
C TYR A 483 -15.30 14.41 9.43
N GLU A 484 -15.95 14.63 8.28
CA GLU A 484 -16.12 13.64 7.22
C GLU A 484 -14.77 13.19 6.63
N LEU A 485 -13.85 14.15 6.45
CA LEU A 485 -12.50 13.87 5.96
C LEU A 485 -11.68 13.10 6.99
N LYS A 486 -11.82 13.44 8.29
CA LYS A 486 -11.19 12.69 9.38
C LYS A 486 -11.74 11.26 9.48
N ALA A 487 -13.05 11.09 9.33
CA ALA A 487 -13.70 9.78 9.30
C ALA A 487 -13.21 8.92 8.12
N MET A 488 -13.11 9.52 6.93
CA MET A 488 -12.56 8.85 5.76
C MET A 488 -11.09 8.48 5.95
N ASN A 489 -10.29 9.32 6.62
CA ASN A 489 -8.90 9.02 6.92
C ASN A 489 -8.74 7.78 7.80
N VAL A 490 -9.59 7.66 8.83
CA VAL A 490 -9.63 6.48 9.68
C VAL A 490 -9.89 5.24 8.83
N VAL A 491 -10.89 5.28 7.94
CA VAL A 491 -11.16 4.15 7.04
C VAL A 491 -9.94 3.83 6.18
N VAL A 492 -9.38 4.82 5.50
CA VAL A 492 -8.26 4.68 4.55
C VAL A 492 -7.01 4.08 5.20
N VAL A 493 -6.64 4.55 6.39
CA VAL A 493 -5.44 4.06 7.12
C VAL A 493 -5.70 2.68 7.73
N SER A 494 -6.91 2.42 8.24
CA SER A 494 -7.22 1.17 8.94
C SER A 494 -7.42 -0.04 8.02
N ILE A 495 -7.68 0.14 6.71
CA ILE A 495 -7.97 -0.97 5.78
C ILE A 495 -6.76 -1.46 4.96
N LEU A 496 -5.56 -0.93 5.19
CA LEU A 496 -4.37 -1.26 4.36
C LEU A 496 -4.08 -2.78 4.29
N GLY A 497 -4.21 -3.50 5.41
CA GLY A 497 -4.03 -4.96 5.47
C GLY A 497 -5.15 -5.73 4.78
N PHE A 498 -6.38 -5.22 4.83
CA PHE A 498 -7.50 -5.81 4.11
C PHE A 498 -7.34 -5.68 2.59
N CYS A 499 -6.85 -4.53 2.11
CA CYS A 499 -6.57 -4.29 0.70
C CYS A 499 -5.54 -5.30 0.13
N ILE A 500 -4.43 -5.52 0.83
CA ILE A 500 -3.39 -6.46 0.37
C ILE A 500 -3.91 -7.91 0.38
N PHE A 501 -4.76 -8.27 1.35
CA PHE A 501 -5.37 -9.59 1.42
C PHE A 501 -6.31 -9.85 0.25
N ILE A 502 -7.15 -8.88 -0.12
CA ILE A 502 -7.99 -9.01 -1.33
C ILE A 502 -7.09 -9.29 -2.53
N GLY A 503 -6.04 -8.49 -2.74
CA GLY A 503 -5.14 -8.63 -3.88
C GLY A 503 -4.41 -9.97 -3.94
N TYR A 504 -3.77 -10.37 -2.83
CA TYR A 504 -2.78 -11.46 -2.80
C TYR A 504 -3.17 -12.65 -1.92
N GLY A 505 -4.00 -12.44 -0.90
CA GLY A 505 -4.44 -13.50 0.02
C GLY A 505 -5.49 -14.44 -0.59
N LEU A 506 -6.26 -13.97 -1.58
CA LEU A 506 -7.24 -14.76 -2.33
C LEU A 506 -6.67 -15.30 -3.67
N ASP A 507 -5.36 -15.50 -3.77
CA ASP A 507 -4.71 -16.05 -4.95
C ASP A 507 -4.72 -17.60 -4.89
N PRO A 508 -5.01 -18.34 -5.99
CA PRO A 508 -4.94 -19.80 -6.00
C PRO A 508 -3.60 -20.38 -5.50
N ILE A 509 -2.50 -19.63 -5.62
CA ILE A 509 -1.19 -20.04 -5.09
C ILE A 509 -1.21 -20.22 -3.56
N VAL A 510 -2.09 -19.51 -2.85
CA VAL A 510 -2.24 -19.64 -1.39
C VAL A 510 -2.69 -21.04 -1.03
N ILE A 511 -3.67 -21.60 -1.73
CA ILE A 511 -4.15 -22.97 -1.50
C ILE A 511 -3.00 -23.96 -1.72
N GLN A 512 -2.17 -23.74 -2.74
CA GLN A 512 -1.02 -24.58 -3.02
C GLN A 512 0.03 -24.50 -1.91
N ILE A 513 0.36 -23.30 -1.43
CA ILE A 513 1.32 -23.08 -0.32
C ILE A 513 0.87 -23.84 0.93
N TRP A 514 -0.41 -23.72 1.29
CA TRP A 514 -0.96 -24.40 2.47
C TRP A 514 -0.93 -25.93 2.30
N LYS A 515 -1.34 -26.47 1.14
CA LYS A 515 -1.32 -27.92 0.87
C LYS A 515 0.09 -28.53 0.83
N GLU A 516 1.07 -27.80 0.31
CA GLU A 516 2.44 -28.29 0.12
C GLU A 516 3.35 -28.03 1.32
N SER A 517 2.92 -27.25 2.31
CA SER A 517 3.73 -26.89 3.47
C SER A 517 4.12 -28.10 4.32
N ASN A 518 5.42 -28.36 4.42
CA ASN A 518 5.95 -29.43 5.28
C ASN A 518 5.75 -29.07 6.76
N LYS A 519 5.78 -27.78 7.10
CA LYS A 519 5.54 -27.29 8.46
C LYS A 519 4.09 -27.50 8.87
N LEU A 520 3.13 -27.22 7.99
CA LEU A 520 1.72 -27.51 8.27
C LEU A 520 1.49 -29.02 8.43
N LYS A 521 2.02 -29.84 7.52
CA LYS A 521 1.95 -31.30 7.63
C LYS A 521 2.55 -31.82 8.93
N TRP A 522 3.67 -31.25 9.37
CA TRP A 522 4.27 -31.58 10.66
C TRP A 522 3.37 -31.22 11.85
N ILE A 523 2.75 -30.02 11.85
CA ILE A 523 1.82 -29.60 12.91
C ILE A 523 0.59 -30.51 12.94
N VAL A 524 -0.02 -30.78 11.78
CA VAL A 524 -1.23 -31.61 11.65
C VAL A 524 -0.97 -33.02 12.18
N ASN A 525 0.14 -33.65 11.74
CA ASN A 525 0.55 -34.97 12.22
C ASN A 525 0.82 -34.98 13.73
N LYS A 526 1.36 -33.89 14.29
CA LYS A 526 1.69 -33.80 15.72
C LYS A 526 0.47 -33.52 16.60
N CYS A 527 -0.54 -32.84 16.06
CA CYS A 527 -1.82 -32.58 16.74
C CYS A 527 -2.86 -33.68 16.52
N GLY A 528 -2.55 -34.74 15.74
CA GLY A 528 -3.48 -35.82 15.45
C GLY A 528 -4.72 -35.38 14.64
N LEU A 529 -4.58 -34.31 13.85
CA LEU A 529 -5.67 -33.70 13.06
C LEU A 529 -5.78 -34.27 11.63
N ASP A 530 -5.11 -35.40 11.36
CA ASP A 530 -5.02 -36.04 10.05
C ASP A 530 -6.39 -36.38 9.46
N ASP A 531 -7.38 -36.67 10.31
CA ASP A 531 -8.74 -37.01 9.92
C ASP A 531 -9.60 -35.76 9.59
N PHE A 532 -9.34 -34.61 10.20
CA PHE A 532 -10.10 -33.37 9.95
C PHE A 532 -9.82 -32.77 8.56
N ILE A 533 -8.61 -32.96 8.02
CA ILE A 533 -8.25 -32.47 6.67
C ILE A 533 -8.83 -33.36 5.57
N LYS A 534 -9.07 -34.66 5.85
CA LYS A 534 -9.75 -35.56 4.91
C LYS A 534 -11.24 -35.26 4.76
N LEU A 535 -11.89 -34.73 5.80
CA LEU A 535 -13.32 -34.37 5.76
C LEU A 535 -13.66 -33.14 4.89
N GLY A 536 -12.67 -32.35 4.48
CA GLY A 536 -12.87 -31.21 3.57
C GLY A 536 -12.91 -31.56 2.08
N SER A 537 -12.68 -32.82 1.72
CA SER A 537 -12.64 -33.30 0.33
C SER A 537 -13.74 -34.29 -0.06
N GLU A 538 -14.79 -34.41 0.75
CA GLU A 538 -15.97 -35.20 0.39
C GLU A 538 -17.22 -34.32 0.40
N THR A 539 -17.46 -33.63 -0.72
CA THR A 539 -18.82 -33.29 -1.12
C THR A 539 -19.21 -34.22 -2.25
N SER A 540 -20.25 -34.98 -1.95
CA SER A 540 -20.87 -36.04 -2.70
C SER A 540 -21.32 -35.62 -4.10
N THR A 541 -20.79 -36.30 -5.11
CA THR A 541 -21.58 -36.71 -6.27
C THR A 541 -21.45 -38.20 -6.45
N THR A 542 -22.47 -38.91 -5.98
CA THR A 542 -22.83 -40.24 -6.46
C THR A 542 -22.97 -40.23 -7.97
N SER A 543 -22.00 -40.82 -8.68
CA SER A 543 -22.26 -41.49 -9.94
C SER A 543 -21.21 -42.57 -10.16
N THR A 544 -21.72 -43.79 -10.33
CA THR A 544 -21.02 -44.96 -10.85
C THR A 544 -20.22 -44.60 -12.10
N GLY A 545 -18.90 -44.80 -12.04
CA GLY A 545 -18.01 -44.63 -13.18
C GLY A 545 -16.58 -44.98 -12.82
N SER A 546 -16.17 -46.21 -13.14
CA SER A 546 -14.77 -46.60 -13.16
C SER A 546 -14.00 -45.69 -14.15
N GLY A 547 -13.08 -44.89 -13.63
CA GLY A 547 -12.28 -43.95 -14.40
C GLY A 547 -11.02 -43.58 -13.64
N SER A 548 -10.03 -44.46 -13.67
CA SER A 548 -8.67 -44.19 -13.17
C SER A 548 -8.00 -43.14 -14.06
N GLY A 549 -8.11 -41.86 -13.67
CA GLY A 549 -7.39 -40.74 -14.28
C GLY A 549 -6.43 -40.09 -13.28
N ASN A 550 -5.40 -40.80 -12.85
CA ASN A 550 -4.29 -40.19 -12.10
C ASN A 550 -3.42 -39.40 -13.08
N GLU A 551 -3.41 -38.06 -12.96
CA GLU A 551 -2.48 -37.17 -13.66
C GLU A 551 -1.02 -37.46 -13.23
N LYS A 552 -0.39 -38.42 -13.90
CA LYS A 552 1.00 -38.82 -13.70
C LYS A 552 1.93 -37.92 -14.51
N LYS A 553 2.45 -36.85 -13.91
CA LYS A 553 3.65 -36.16 -14.41
C LYS A 553 4.88 -37.04 -14.15
N GLN A 554 5.18 -37.98 -15.05
CA GLN A 554 6.27 -38.96 -14.90
C GLN A 554 7.61 -38.40 -15.44
N SER A 555 8.75 -38.80 -14.85
CA SER A 555 10.09 -38.28 -15.21
C SER A 555 10.95 -39.36 -15.88
N LYS A 556 11.82 -38.96 -16.84
CA LYS A 556 12.74 -39.85 -17.58
C LYS A 556 13.50 -40.83 -16.69
N GLY A 557 14.02 -40.35 -15.56
CA GLY A 557 14.80 -41.18 -14.61
C GLY A 557 13.96 -42.24 -13.90
N GLY A 558 12.67 -42.02 -13.69
CA GLY A 558 11.79 -42.99 -13.03
C GLY A 558 11.58 -44.26 -13.85
N SER A 559 11.43 -44.14 -15.17
CA SER A 559 11.33 -45.30 -16.09
C SER A 559 12.59 -46.15 -16.03
N VAL A 560 13.76 -45.52 -16.09
CA VAL A 560 15.06 -46.21 -16.03
C VAL A 560 15.20 -47.00 -14.73
N VAL A 561 14.94 -46.37 -13.57
CA VAL A 561 15.03 -47.06 -12.28
C VAL A 561 14.10 -48.27 -12.25
N LYS A 562 12.84 -48.12 -12.67
CA LYS A 562 11.86 -49.22 -12.69
C LYS A 562 12.28 -50.37 -13.61
N GLU A 563 12.91 -50.09 -14.74
CA GLU A 563 13.33 -51.14 -15.67
C GLU A 563 14.62 -51.85 -15.24
N LEU A 564 15.56 -51.12 -14.62
CA LEU A 564 16.78 -51.71 -14.05
C LEU A 564 16.47 -52.60 -12.84
N LEU A 565 15.53 -52.21 -11.99
CA LEU A 565 15.12 -53.02 -10.82
C LEU A 565 14.45 -54.35 -11.20
N LYS A 566 13.97 -54.52 -12.44
CA LYS A 566 13.43 -55.80 -12.93
C LYS A 566 14.51 -56.81 -13.26
N ASP A 567 15.77 -56.41 -13.24
CA ASP A 567 16.90 -57.20 -13.70
C ASP A 567 17.91 -57.34 -12.55
N GLU A 568 18.09 -58.57 -12.07
CA GLU A 568 18.90 -58.89 -10.90
C GLU A 568 20.39 -58.54 -11.06
N LEU A 569 20.83 -58.24 -12.28
CA LEU A 569 22.19 -57.77 -12.57
C LEU A 569 22.46 -56.35 -12.04
N PHE A 570 21.43 -55.56 -11.74
CA PHE A 570 21.58 -54.18 -11.32
C PHE A 570 21.16 -53.95 -9.87
N LYS A 571 22.04 -53.29 -9.11
CA LYS A 571 21.67 -52.60 -7.85
C LYS A 571 21.50 -51.13 -8.16
N VAL A 572 20.32 -50.57 -7.87
CA VAL A 572 19.97 -49.22 -8.32
C VAL A 572 20.03 -48.22 -7.17
N ILE A 573 20.91 -47.23 -7.31
CA ILE A 573 20.95 -46.03 -6.48
C ILE A 573 20.35 -44.89 -7.29
N THR A 574 19.42 -44.14 -6.69
CA THR A 574 18.80 -42.98 -7.34
C THR A 574 18.95 -41.73 -6.48
N LEU A 575 19.28 -40.63 -7.14
CA LEU A 575 19.47 -39.33 -6.51
C LEU A 575 18.16 -38.55 -6.56
N SER A 576 17.67 -38.13 -5.41
CA SER A 576 16.43 -37.37 -5.29
C SER A 576 16.62 -36.16 -4.39
N ARG A 577 16.09 -35.00 -4.80
CA ARG A 577 16.05 -33.81 -3.95
C ARG A 577 15.18 -34.02 -2.70
N ASN A 578 14.23 -34.95 -2.78
CA ASN A 578 13.31 -35.30 -1.70
C ASN A 578 13.06 -36.82 -1.65
N PRO A 579 13.88 -37.58 -0.91
CA PRO A 579 13.68 -39.01 -0.68
C PRO A 579 12.34 -39.38 -0.03
N GLU A 580 11.67 -38.43 0.64
CA GLU A 580 10.38 -38.64 1.32
C GLU A 580 9.16 -38.40 0.41
N SER A 581 9.38 -38.01 -0.85
CA SER A 581 8.28 -37.86 -1.81
C SER A 581 7.62 -39.21 -2.11
N GLU A 582 6.31 -39.21 -2.39
CA GLU A 582 5.57 -40.44 -2.72
C GLU A 582 6.22 -41.23 -3.88
N LYS A 583 6.76 -40.53 -4.89
CA LYS A 583 7.53 -41.16 -5.97
C LYS A 583 8.81 -41.82 -5.48
N SER A 584 9.54 -41.19 -4.56
CA SER A 584 10.77 -41.76 -4.00
C SER A 584 10.43 -42.95 -3.10
N LYS A 585 9.38 -42.88 -2.28
CA LYS A 585 8.87 -44.01 -1.50
C LYS A 585 8.43 -45.18 -2.37
N GLU A 586 7.79 -44.92 -3.52
CA GLU A 586 7.44 -45.95 -4.51
C GLU A 586 8.71 -46.65 -5.02
N LEU A 587 9.77 -45.90 -5.35
CA LEU A 587 11.04 -46.49 -5.78
C LEU A 587 11.74 -47.28 -4.67
N ILE A 588 11.69 -46.82 -3.42
CA ILE A 588 12.22 -47.57 -2.26
C ILE A 588 11.47 -48.89 -2.10
N LYS A 589 10.14 -48.90 -2.22
CA LYS A 589 9.32 -50.12 -2.17
C LYS A 589 9.66 -51.11 -3.29
N LEU A 590 10.09 -50.60 -4.45
CA LEU A 590 10.54 -51.42 -5.57
C LEU A 590 12.00 -51.90 -5.43
N GLY A 591 12.73 -51.48 -4.38
CA GLY A 591 14.09 -51.91 -4.10
C GLY A 591 15.19 -50.92 -4.48
N ALA A 592 14.86 -49.69 -4.91
CA ALA A 592 15.88 -48.66 -5.14
C ALA A 592 16.40 -48.09 -3.82
N GLN A 593 17.71 -47.84 -3.76
CA GLN A 593 18.27 -46.99 -2.71
C GLN A 593 18.14 -45.53 -3.13
N VAL A 594 17.30 -44.76 -2.44
CA VAL A 594 17.12 -43.33 -2.71
C VAL A 594 18.00 -42.51 -1.79
N ILE A 595 18.89 -41.69 -2.36
CA ILE A 595 19.80 -40.82 -1.60
C ILE A 595 19.45 -39.36 -1.85
N LYS A 596 19.46 -38.55 -0.80
CA LYS A 596 19.24 -37.11 -0.91
C LYS A 596 20.42 -36.47 -1.64
N CYS A 597 20.17 -35.94 -2.82
CA CYS A 597 21.14 -35.16 -3.57
C CYS A 597 20.41 -34.20 -4.52
N ASP A 598 20.91 -32.98 -4.60
CA ASP A 598 20.42 -31.86 -5.40
C ASP A 598 21.59 -31.11 -6.06
N GLU A 599 21.31 -29.97 -6.67
CA GLU A 599 22.31 -29.18 -7.37
C GLU A 599 23.34 -28.49 -6.46
N SER A 600 23.02 -28.27 -5.19
CA SER A 600 23.85 -27.53 -4.22
C SER A 600 24.94 -28.35 -3.54
N GLN A 601 24.87 -29.69 -3.61
CA GLN A 601 25.85 -30.55 -2.96
C GLN A 601 27.25 -30.31 -3.55
N PRO A 602 28.29 -30.28 -2.69
CA PRO A 602 29.66 -30.22 -3.14
C PRO A 602 30.04 -31.51 -3.89
N LYS A 603 31.03 -31.42 -4.77
CA LYS A 603 31.45 -32.52 -5.64
C LYS A 603 31.84 -33.76 -4.83
N GLU A 604 32.48 -33.57 -3.69
CA GLU A 604 32.97 -34.62 -2.80
C GLU A 604 31.83 -35.46 -2.20
N GLU A 605 30.65 -34.87 -1.99
CA GLU A 605 29.46 -35.63 -1.53
C GLU A 605 28.86 -36.48 -2.65
N ILE A 606 28.86 -35.96 -3.88
CA ILE A 606 28.43 -36.71 -5.06
C ILE A 606 29.39 -37.89 -5.30
N GLU A 607 30.70 -37.67 -5.18
CA GLU A 607 31.72 -38.71 -5.29
C GLU A 607 31.52 -39.83 -4.25
N LYS A 608 31.18 -39.50 -3.00
CA LYS A 608 30.89 -40.50 -1.96
C LYS A 608 29.74 -41.42 -2.34
N VAL A 609 28.71 -40.88 -2.99
CA VAL A 609 27.54 -41.67 -3.42
C VAL A 609 27.86 -42.53 -4.65
N MET A 610 28.71 -42.03 -5.54
CA MET A 610 29.11 -42.75 -6.77
C MET A 610 30.20 -43.79 -6.54
N LYS A 611 30.85 -43.80 -5.37
CA LYS A 611 31.90 -44.76 -5.04
C LYS A 611 31.34 -46.19 -5.05
N GLY A 612 31.88 -47.02 -5.95
CA GLY A 612 31.44 -48.40 -6.15
C GLY A 612 30.31 -48.57 -7.16
N CYS A 613 29.88 -47.51 -7.86
CA CYS A 613 28.97 -47.61 -8.99
C CYS A 613 29.75 -47.87 -10.29
N ASP A 614 29.38 -48.91 -11.04
CA ASP A 614 29.94 -49.17 -12.38
C ASP A 614 29.31 -48.29 -13.48
N TYR A 615 28.06 -47.88 -13.29
CA TYR A 615 27.21 -47.25 -14.31
C TYR A 615 26.53 -45.99 -13.78
N VAL A 616 26.39 -44.96 -14.61
CA VAL A 616 25.63 -43.74 -14.31
C VAL A 616 24.68 -43.41 -15.45
N TYR A 617 23.41 -43.17 -15.13
CA TYR A 617 22.46 -42.53 -16.06
C TYR A 617 22.20 -41.09 -15.61
N LEU A 618 22.59 -40.12 -16.44
CA LEU A 618 22.50 -38.70 -16.13
C LEU A 618 21.37 -38.03 -16.92
N VAL A 619 20.50 -37.34 -16.18
CA VAL A 619 19.48 -36.44 -16.72
C VAL A 619 19.65 -35.08 -16.04
N THR A 620 19.87 -34.03 -16.84
CA THR A 620 19.88 -32.65 -16.35
C THR A 620 18.54 -31.97 -16.62
N ASN A 621 18.18 -30.99 -15.78
CA ASN A 621 16.99 -30.19 -15.94
C ASN A 621 17.37 -28.72 -16.08
N SER A 622 16.79 -28.08 -17.08
CA SER A 622 17.05 -26.71 -17.47
C SER A 622 15.98 -25.72 -16.97
N GLN A 623 14.75 -26.20 -16.72
CA GLN A 623 13.65 -25.43 -16.15
C GLN A 623 13.94 -24.99 -14.70
N GLY A 624 14.58 -23.83 -14.58
CA GLY A 624 14.90 -23.16 -13.32
C GLY A 624 16.30 -22.54 -13.28
N TYR A 625 17.23 -22.99 -14.11
CA TYR A 625 18.68 -22.84 -13.85
C TYR A 625 19.60 -22.87 -15.10
N CYS A 626 19.18 -22.30 -16.25
CA CYS A 626 19.97 -22.36 -17.49
C CYS A 626 21.45 -21.90 -17.30
N ASP A 627 21.72 -20.96 -16.39
CA ASP A 627 23.09 -20.44 -16.14
C ASP A 627 24.02 -21.43 -15.40
N LYS A 628 23.51 -22.51 -14.80
CA LYS A 628 24.29 -23.48 -13.99
C LYS A 628 24.15 -24.94 -14.42
N GLU A 629 23.35 -25.25 -15.44
CA GLU A 629 23.16 -26.63 -15.89
C GLU A 629 24.46 -27.28 -16.35
N ILE A 630 25.26 -26.55 -17.13
CA ILE A 630 26.58 -27.00 -17.60
C ILE A 630 27.51 -27.28 -16.42
N GLU A 631 27.60 -26.36 -15.45
CA GLU A 631 28.42 -26.51 -14.25
C GLU A 631 28.02 -27.77 -13.47
N TYR A 632 26.72 -27.97 -13.27
CA TYR A 632 26.20 -29.14 -12.57
C TYR A 632 26.42 -30.45 -13.33
N GLY A 633 26.17 -30.46 -14.65
CA GLY A 633 26.42 -31.60 -15.52
C GLY A 633 27.89 -32.01 -15.49
N LYS A 634 28.80 -31.05 -15.72
CA LYS A 634 30.25 -31.29 -15.64
C LYS A 634 30.68 -31.76 -14.24
N LYS A 635 30.13 -31.18 -13.18
CA LYS A 635 30.38 -31.62 -11.78
C LYS A 635 30.02 -33.09 -11.56
N ILE A 636 28.87 -33.55 -12.07
CA ILE A 636 28.47 -34.96 -11.96
C ILE A 636 29.39 -35.86 -12.79
N VAL A 637 29.70 -35.46 -14.02
CA VAL A 637 30.57 -36.23 -14.92
C VAL A 637 31.95 -36.42 -14.31
N ASP A 638 32.53 -35.36 -13.75
CA ASP A 638 33.83 -35.46 -13.08
C ASP A 638 33.77 -36.32 -11.82
N ALA A 639 32.69 -36.22 -11.03
CA ALA A 639 32.49 -37.03 -9.85
C ALA A 639 32.39 -38.52 -10.22
N ALA A 640 31.68 -38.84 -11.31
CA ALA A 640 31.58 -40.19 -11.85
C ALA A 640 32.96 -40.72 -12.27
N LEU A 641 33.71 -39.94 -13.06
CA LEU A 641 35.05 -40.30 -13.51
C LEU A 641 35.99 -40.57 -12.33
N LYS A 642 36.01 -39.69 -11.33
CA LYS A 642 36.88 -39.81 -10.15
C LYS A 642 36.46 -40.95 -9.21
N SER A 643 35.18 -41.33 -9.22
CA SER A 643 34.66 -42.44 -8.42
C SER A 643 34.88 -43.81 -9.07
N GLY A 644 35.45 -43.86 -10.28
CA GLY A 644 35.74 -45.11 -11.00
C GLY A 644 34.54 -45.70 -11.75
N VAL A 645 33.53 -44.88 -12.08
CA VAL A 645 32.43 -45.28 -12.96
C VAL A 645 33.02 -45.71 -14.31
N LYS A 646 32.52 -46.81 -14.88
CA LYS A 646 33.02 -47.36 -16.15
C LYS A 646 32.26 -46.82 -17.35
N HIS A 647 30.94 -46.64 -17.21
CA HIS A 647 30.10 -46.21 -18.32
C HIS A 647 29.03 -45.20 -17.87
N ILE A 648 29.02 -44.03 -18.52
CA ILE A 648 27.98 -43.02 -18.36
C ILE A 648 27.03 -42.98 -19.56
N ILE A 649 25.72 -42.99 -19.30
CA ILE A 649 24.69 -42.72 -20.31
C ILE A 649 24.11 -41.35 -20.02
N PHE A 650 24.16 -40.44 -20.99
CA PHE A 650 23.60 -39.10 -20.84
C PHE A 650 22.33 -38.91 -21.68
N SER A 651 21.25 -38.43 -21.07
CA SER A 651 20.04 -38.02 -21.80
C SER A 651 20.26 -36.65 -22.41
N THR A 652 20.53 -36.63 -23.71
CA THR A 652 20.89 -35.44 -24.48
C THR A 652 19.81 -35.08 -25.50
N VAL A 653 20.04 -33.98 -26.22
CA VAL A 653 19.28 -33.48 -27.36
C VAL A 653 20.23 -32.66 -28.23
N PRO A 654 20.08 -32.64 -29.57
CA PRO A 654 20.95 -31.84 -30.42
C PRO A 654 20.80 -30.34 -30.14
N GLY A 655 21.93 -29.62 -30.10
CA GLY A 655 21.99 -28.19 -29.78
C GLY A 655 21.69 -27.30 -31.01
N PRO A 656 20.59 -26.52 -31.00
CA PRO A 656 20.20 -25.67 -32.12
C PRO A 656 21.28 -24.67 -32.57
N CYS A 657 22.06 -24.11 -31.63
CA CYS A 657 23.07 -23.10 -31.95
C CYS A 657 24.17 -23.65 -32.85
N LYS A 658 24.65 -24.87 -32.55
CA LYS A 658 25.69 -25.51 -33.35
C LYS A 658 25.14 -25.95 -34.72
N LEU A 659 23.93 -26.51 -34.73
CA LEU A 659 23.29 -27.03 -35.95
C LEU A 659 22.90 -25.94 -36.95
N SER A 660 22.49 -24.78 -36.45
CA SER A 660 21.99 -23.69 -37.26
C SER A 660 23.05 -22.60 -37.53
N ASN A 661 24.33 -22.89 -37.26
CA ASN A 661 25.44 -21.92 -37.34
C ASN A 661 25.13 -20.60 -36.59
N GLY A 662 24.52 -20.70 -35.41
CA GLY A 662 24.17 -19.58 -34.55
C GLY A 662 22.83 -18.89 -34.84
N LYS A 663 22.06 -19.35 -35.84
CA LYS A 663 20.75 -18.76 -36.21
C LYS A 663 19.69 -18.96 -35.12
N PHE A 664 19.64 -20.14 -34.50
CA PHE A 664 18.73 -20.48 -33.41
C PHE A 664 19.52 -20.74 -32.13
N LYS A 665 19.07 -20.19 -31.00
CA LYS A 665 19.70 -20.43 -29.69
C LYS A 665 18.64 -20.84 -28.69
N SER A 666 18.79 -22.01 -28.10
CA SER A 666 17.91 -22.52 -27.04
C SER A 666 18.82 -23.03 -25.92
N PRO A 667 19.06 -22.21 -24.88
CA PRO A 667 19.94 -22.57 -23.77
C PRO A 667 19.68 -23.99 -23.22
N ASP A 668 18.42 -24.38 -23.07
CA ASP A 668 17.99 -25.69 -22.57
C ASP A 668 18.48 -26.86 -23.42
N LEU A 669 18.54 -26.70 -24.75
CA LEU A 669 19.03 -27.73 -25.67
C LEU A 669 20.54 -27.62 -25.90
N ASP A 670 21.04 -26.39 -26.05
CA ASP A 670 22.45 -26.09 -26.28
C ASP A 670 23.33 -26.51 -25.08
N ASN A 671 22.86 -26.32 -23.85
CA ASN A 671 23.56 -26.76 -22.63
C ASN A 671 23.76 -28.28 -22.60
N LYS A 672 22.76 -29.06 -23.04
CA LYS A 672 22.85 -30.53 -23.09
C LYS A 672 23.87 -30.96 -24.15
N ALA A 673 23.85 -30.33 -25.32
CA ALA A 673 24.85 -30.57 -26.34
C ALA A 673 26.28 -30.23 -25.85
N GLU A 674 26.46 -29.16 -25.06
CA GLU A 674 27.76 -28.84 -24.47
C GLU A 674 28.22 -29.89 -23.44
N ILE A 675 27.32 -30.36 -22.58
CA ILE A 675 27.63 -31.42 -21.60
C ILE A 675 27.98 -32.72 -22.34
N GLU A 676 27.27 -33.06 -23.42
CA GLU A 676 27.59 -34.19 -24.28
C GLU A 676 28.99 -34.06 -24.90
N ASP A 677 29.33 -32.90 -25.48
CA ASP A 677 30.66 -32.64 -26.04
C ASP A 677 31.75 -32.81 -24.96
N TYR A 678 31.49 -32.36 -23.72
CA TYR A 678 32.40 -32.55 -22.58
C TYR A 678 32.58 -34.03 -22.20
N ILE A 679 31.49 -34.80 -22.12
CA ILE A 679 31.54 -36.24 -21.82
C ILE A 679 32.32 -36.98 -22.92
N LYS A 680 32.08 -36.66 -24.20
CA LYS A 680 32.81 -37.25 -25.33
C LYS A 680 34.31 -36.98 -25.26
N GLN A 681 34.72 -35.77 -24.87
CA GLN A 681 36.13 -35.43 -24.70
C GLN A 681 36.78 -36.27 -23.60
N LEU A 682 36.12 -36.40 -22.45
CA LEU A 682 36.63 -37.21 -21.34
C LEU A 682 36.74 -38.69 -21.72
N SER A 683 35.72 -39.27 -22.36
CA SER A 683 35.77 -40.67 -22.80
C SER A 683 36.83 -40.95 -23.85
N LYS A 684 37.14 -39.99 -24.73
CA LYS A 684 38.28 -40.11 -25.66
C LYS A 684 39.63 -40.09 -24.96
N SER A 685 39.75 -39.32 -23.88
CA SER A 685 40.99 -39.19 -23.11
C SER A 685 41.21 -40.30 -22.07
N ASN A 686 40.15 -41.06 -21.72
CA ASN A 686 40.22 -42.11 -20.71
C ASN A 686 39.49 -43.37 -21.18
N SER A 687 40.26 -44.38 -21.61
CA SER A 687 39.73 -45.65 -22.12
C SER A 687 38.94 -46.48 -21.10
N SER A 688 39.08 -46.20 -19.80
CA SER A 688 38.32 -46.87 -18.74
C SER A 688 36.97 -46.20 -18.45
N PHE A 689 36.67 -45.06 -19.07
CA PHE A 689 35.43 -44.30 -18.90
C PHE A 689 34.72 -44.12 -20.25
N ILE A 690 33.85 -45.05 -20.61
CA ILE A 690 33.10 -44.98 -21.86
C ILE A 690 31.79 -44.19 -21.68
N SER A 691 31.22 -43.69 -22.77
CA SER A 691 29.97 -42.93 -22.75
C SER A 691 29.03 -43.32 -23.88
N SER A 692 27.73 -43.32 -23.61
CA SER A 692 26.67 -43.41 -24.63
C SER A 692 25.66 -42.28 -24.43
N PHE A 693 24.90 -41.97 -25.47
CA PHE A 693 23.96 -40.85 -25.44
C PHE A 693 22.58 -41.30 -25.89
N VAL A 694 21.53 -40.84 -25.19
CA VAL A 694 20.14 -41.15 -25.54
C VAL A 694 19.39 -39.85 -25.83
N ILE A 695 18.89 -39.70 -27.05
CA ILE A 695 18.05 -38.57 -27.43
C ILE A 695 16.59 -38.89 -27.10
N ALA A 696 15.97 -38.06 -26.26
CA ALA A 696 14.57 -38.25 -25.87
C ALA A 696 13.62 -37.70 -26.96
N PRO A 697 12.48 -38.37 -27.23
CA PRO A 697 11.50 -37.95 -28.23
C PRO A 697 10.57 -36.88 -27.67
N TRP A 698 9.60 -36.46 -28.47
CA TRP A 698 8.37 -35.86 -27.98
C TRP A 698 7.50 -36.89 -27.25
N TYR A 699 7.16 -36.64 -25.99
CA TYR A 699 6.44 -37.62 -25.16
C TYR A 699 4.96 -37.67 -25.52
N TYR A 700 4.40 -38.87 -25.61
CA TYR A 700 2.95 -39.04 -25.73
C TYR A 700 2.20 -38.40 -24.56
N GLN A 701 2.78 -38.45 -23.36
CA GLN A 701 2.29 -37.81 -22.14
C GLN A 701 2.02 -36.31 -22.33
N ASN A 702 2.71 -35.64 -23.27
CA ASN A 702 2.49 -34.21 -23.51
C ASN A 702 1.10 -33.94 -24.11
N PHE A 703 0.55 -34.85 -24.91
CA PHE A 703 -0.81 -34.73 -25.45
C PHE A 703 -1.91 -35.01 -24.43
N VAL A 704 -1.55 -35.65 -23.32
CA VAL A 704 -2.44 -35.90 -22.18
C VAL A 704 -2.34 -34.81 -21.13
N ASN A 705 -1.23 -34.08 -21.04
CA ASN A 705 -1.02 -33.11 -19.96
C ASN A 705 -1.00 -31.65 -20.42
N TYR A 706 -0.48 -31.37 -21.62
CA TYR A 706 -0.19 -29.99 -22.07
C TYR A 706 -0.85 -29.64 -23.40
N TYR A 707 -0.93 -30.58 -24.34
CA TYR A 707 -1.45 -30.37 -25.71
C TYR A 707 -2.75 -31.15 -25.91
N LYS A 708 -3.77 -30.83 -25.10
CA LYS A 708 -5.11 -31.43 -25.22
C LYS A 708 -5.92 -30.69 -26.30
N PRO A 709 -6.69 -31.39 -27.15
CA PRO A 709 -7.66 -30.73 -28.02
C PRO A 709 -8.75 -30.03 -27.19
N GLU A 710 -9.08 -28.80 -27.57
CA GLU A 710 -10.13 -27.99 -26.93
C GLU A 710 -11.29 -27.73 -27.89
N LYS A 711 -12.50 -27.50 -27.37
CA LYS A 711 -13.65 -27.12 -28.22
C LYS A 711 -13.48 -25.69 -28.74
N ASP A 712 -13.66 -25.49 -30.04
CA ASP A 712 -13.77 -24.17 -30.66
C ASP A 712 -15.16 -23.54 -30.44
N GLU A 713 -15.37 -22.34 -30.98
CA GLU A 713 -16.65 -21.61 -30.90
C GLU A 713 -17.83 -22.39 -31.51
N ASN A 714 -17.56 -23.34 -32.39
CA ASN A 714 -18.55 -24.21 -33.03
C ASN A 714 -18.69 -25.58 -32.33
N GLY A 715 -18.03 -25.78 -31.20
CA GLY A 715 -18.05 -27.03 -30.43
C GLY A 715 -17.23 -28.17 -31.04
N LYS A 716 -16.40 -27.91 -32.06
CA LYS A 716 -15.50 -28.90 -32.68
C LYS A 716 -14.19 -28.96 -31.91
N TYR A 717 -13.62 -30.16 -31.76
CA TYR A 717 -12.33 -30.32 -31.10
C TYR A 717 -11.19 -29.85 -32.00
N VAL A 718 -10.31 -29.00 -31.47
CA VAL A 718 -9.16 -28.44 -32.16
C VAL A 718 -7.90 -28.62 -31.30
N LEU A 719 -6.88 -29.29 -31.85
CA LEU A 719 -5.54 -29.31 -31.29
C LEU A 719 -4.77 -28.08 -31.81
N LYS A 720 -4.52 -27.12 -30.93
CA LYS A 720 -3.69 -25.94 -31.23
C LYS A 720 -2.25 -26.21 -30.83
N TRP A 721 -1.34 -26.18 -31.79
CA TRP A 721 0.09 -26.39 -31.52
C TRP A 721 0.95 -25.65 -32.55
N ALA A 722 2.22 -25.41 -32.21
CA ALA A 722 3.15 -24.63 -33.03
C ALA A 722 4.18 -25.48 -33.79
N CYS A 723 3.79 -26.71 -34.13
CA CYS A 723 4.56 -27.56 -35.03
C CYS A 723 3.99 -27.46 -36.44
N ASN A 724 4.82 -27.22 -37.44
CA ASN A 724 4.39 -27.15 -38.83
C ASN A 724 3.66 -28.46 -39.20
N PRO A 725 2.42 -28.40 -39.73
CA PRO A 725 1.60 -29.59 -40.00
C PRO A 725 2.23 -30.57 -41.00
N LYS A 726 3.22 -30.13 -41.78
CA LYS A 726 3.93 -30.96 -42.76
C LYS A 726 5.23 -31.57 -42.24
N ILE A 727 5.71 -31.11 -41.08
CA ILE A 727 6.97 -31.55 -40.51
C ILE A 727 6.71 -32.74 -39.58
N SER A 728 7.45 -33.83 -39.80
CA SER A 728 7.40 -34.98 -38.91
C SER A 728 8.41 -34.85 -37.77
N LEU A 729 8.00 -35.28 -36.58
CA LEU A 729 8.84 -35.33 -35.38
C LEU A 729 8.86 -36.76 -34.80
N ASP A 730 9.91 -37.07 -34.06
CA ASP A 730 10.05 -38.33 -33.33
C ASP A 730 9.23 -38.29 -32.03
N TYR A 731 8.34 -39.27 -31.86
CA TYR A 731 7.49 -39.43 -30.67
C TYR A 731 7.71 -40.78 -30.00
N GLY A 732 7.45 -40.85 -28.70
CA GLY A 732 7.49 -42.11 -27.97
C GLY A 732 6.88 -42.01 -26.57
N ASP A 733 6.62 -43.18 -25.99
CA ASP A 733 6.22 -43.28 -24.60
C ASP A 733 7.47 -43.15 -23.70
N ILE A 734 7.57 -42.07 -22.94
CA ILE A 734 8.75 -41.86 -22.09
C ILE A 734 8.89 -42.90 -20.97
N ASP A 735 7.83 -43.66 -20.68
CA ASP A 735 7.89 -44.76 -19.73
C ASP A 735 8.64 -45.99 -20.27
N GLU A 736 8.93 -46.04 -21.58
CA GLU A 736 9.68 -47.12 -22.23
C GLU A 736 11.17 -46.82 -22.43
N ILE A 737 11.64 -45.59 -22.14
CA ILE A 737 13.06 -45.22 -22.33
C ILE A 737 14.01 -46.06 -21.45
N GLY A 738 13.52 -46.57 -20.31
CA GLY A 738 14.25 -47.48 -19.44
C GLY A 738 14.67 -48.79 -20.11
N LEU A 739 13.91 -49.26 -21.10
CA LEU A 739 14.25 -50.46 -21.88
C LEU A 739 15.53 -50.26 -22.66
N LEU A 740 15.65 -49.10 -23.32
CA LEU A 740 16.84 -48.72 -24.08
C LEU A 740 18.04 -48.54 -23.16
N VAL A 741 17.89 -47.83 -22.05
CA VAL A 741 18.99 -47.60 -21.09
C VAL A 741 19.49 -48.92 -20.50
N ARG A 742 18.60 -49.85 -20.14
CA ARG A 742 19.00 -51.17 -19.65
C ARG A 742 19.80 -51.96 -20.69
N GLU A 743 19.35 -51.97 -21.94
CA GLU A 743 20.08 -52.63 -23.03
C GLU A 743 21.48 -52.04 -23.21
N ILE A 744 21.60 -50.71 -23.19
CA ILE A 744 22.88 -50.03 -23.33
C ILE A 744 23.82 -50.40 -22.20
N PHE A 745 23.35 -50.47 -20.94
CA PHE A 745 24.19 -50.92 -19.83
C PHE A 745 24.62 -52.38 -19.95
N LYS A 746 23.74 -53.28 -20.38
CA LYS A 746 24.07 -54.71 -20.60
C LYS A 746 25.13 -54.90 -21.69
N ASN A 747 25.08 -54.10 -22.74
CA ASN A 747 25.95 -54.20 -23.91
C ASN A 747 26.82 -52.94 -24.06
N SER A 748 27.43 -52.51 -22.95
CA SER A 748 28.16 -51.23 -22.82
C SER A 748 29.23 -51.00 -23.90
N THR A 749 29.98 -52.02 -24.29
CA THR A 749 31.03 -51.92 -25.32
C THR A 749 30.46 -51.72 -26.72
N LYS A 750 29.30 -52.32 -27.02
CA LYS A 750 28.61 -52.22 -28.32
C LYS A 750 28.14 -50.81 -28.60
N TYR A 751 27.68 -50.10 -27.56
CA TYR A 751 27.07 -48.78 -27.68
C TYR A 751 28.00 -47.63 -27.26
N SER A 752 29.26 -47.93 -26.91
CA SER A 752 30.25 -46.94 -26.55
C SER A 752 30.46 -45.92 -27.69
N GLY A 753 30.23 -44.65 -27.39
CA GLY A 753 30.32 -43.52 -28.32
C GLY A 753 29.05 -43.26 -29.13
N GLU A 754 28.06 -44.15 -29.06
CA GLU A 754 26.84 -44.06 -29.86
C GLU A 754 25.86 -43.02 -29.31
N THR A 755 25.14 -42.36 -30.23
CA THR A 755 24.05 -41.42 -29.92
C THR A 755 22.75 -41.97 -30.47
N ILE A 756 21.91 -42.51 -29.57
CA ILE A 756 20.78 -43.35 -29.93
C ILE A 756 19.47 -42.57 -29.73
N PRO A 757 18.71 -42.30 -30.79
CA PRO A 757 17.40 -41.68 -30.66
C PRO A 757 16.36 -42.67 -30.15
N PHE A 758 15.69 -42.34 -29.04
CA PHE A 758 14.53 -43.09 -28.59
C PHE A 758 13.29 -42.60 -29.35
N SER A 759 12.91 -43.28 -30.42
CA SER A 759 11.76 -42.94 -31.27
C SER A 759 10.90 -44.16 -31.49
N SER A 760 9.61 -44.07 -31.16
CA SER A 760 8.63 -45.12 -31.43
C SER A 760 7.92 -44.89 -32.76
N GLN A 761 7.55 -43.64 -33.06
CA GLN A 761 6.94 -43.27 -34.33
C GLN A 761 7.38 -41.88 -34.78
N ILE A 762 7.47 -41.72 -36.10
CA ILE A 762 7.71 -40.43 -36.74
C ILE A 762 6.37 -39.96 -37.31
N LEU A 763 5.79 -38.92 -36.73
CA LEU A 763 4.44 -38.47 -37.06
C LEU A 763 4.41 -36.97 -37.39
N THR A 764 3.53 -36.58 -38.30
CA THR A 764 3.14 -35.18 -38.50
C THR A 764 2.05 -34.78 -37.50
N PRO A 765 1.88 -33.49 -37.18
CA PRO A 765 0.75 -33.03 -36.37
C PRO A 765 -0.63 -33.42 -36.94
N ILE A 766 -0.74 -33.56 -38.27
CA ILE A 766 -1.97 -34.04 -38.93
C ILE A 766 -2.24 -35.51 -38.58
N GLN A 767 -1.23 -36.38 -38.68
CA GLN A 767 -1.38 -37.79 -38.29
C GLN A 767 -1.70 -37.96 -36.80
N ILE A 768 -1.19 -37.08 -35.93
CA ILE A 768 -1.54 -37.06 -34.50
C ILE A 768 -3.05 -36.83 -34.32
N VAL A 769 -3.64 -35.82 -34.96
CA VAL A 769 -5.08 -35.54 -34.82
C VAL A 769 -5.95 -36.59 -35.51
N GLU A 770 -5.47 -37.24 -36.57
CA GLU A 770 -6.14 -38.38 -37.20
C GLU A 770 -6.21 -39.58 -36.25
N ILE A 771 -5.10 -39.91 -35.58
CA ILE A 771 -5.05 -40.99 -34.56
C ILE A 771 -5.95 -40.64 -33.38
N MET A 772 -5.90 -39.40 -32.87
CA MET A 772 -6.81 -38.95 -31.81
C MET A 772 -8.27 -39.07 -32.22
N SER A 773 -8.61 -38.68 -33.45
CA SER A 773 -9.98 -38.77 -33.97
C SER A 773 -10.46 -40.22 -34.04
N LYS A 774 -9.60 -41.13 -34.50
CA LYS A 774 -9.87 -42.56 -34.58
C LYS A 774 -10.07 -43.20 -33.20
N VAL A 775 -9.24 -42.86 -32.21
CA VAL A 775 -9.34 -43.45 -30.86
C VAL A 775 -10.55 -42.90 -30.10
N THR A 776 -10.88 -41.62 -30.28
CA THR A 776 -11.94 -40.95 -29.52
C THR A 776 -13.33 -41.02 -30.17
N ASN A 777 -13.40 -41.45 -31.44
CA ASN A 777 -14.61 -41.37 -32.28
C ASN A 777 -15.19 -39.93 -32.34
N LYS A 778 -14.34 -38.91 -32.27
CA LYS A 778 -14.71 -37.48 -32.38
C LYS A 778 -13.84 -36.83 -33.46
N ASN A 779 -14.38 -35.83 -34.15
CA ASN A 779 -13.64 -35.10 -35.18
C ASN A 779 -12.69 -34.08 -34.52
N VAL A 780 -11.38 -34.36 -34.53
CA VAL A 780 -10.32 -33.47 -34.04
C VAL A 780 -9.61 -32.84 -35.24
N SER A 781 -9.65 -31.51 -35.34
CA SER A 781 -8.87 -30.78 -36.33
C SER A 781 -7.57 -30.23 -35.75
N TYR A 782 -6.56 -30.07 -36.60
CA TYR A 782 -5.32 -29.41 -36.25
C TYR A 782 -5.37 -27.93 -36.61
N GLN A 783 -4.92 -27.06 -35.70
CA GLN A 783 -4.69 -25.65 -35.99
C GLN A 783 -3.23 -25.31 -35.70
N PHE A 784 -2.50 -24.97 -36.75
CA PHE A 784 -1.15 -24.43 -36.61
C PHE A 784 -1.22 -23.04 -35.99
N VAL A 785 -0.46 -22.85 -34.92
CA VAL A 785 -0.22 -21.56 -34.27
C VAL A 785 1.22 -21.17 -34.55
N ASN A 786 1.50 -19.90 -34.83
CA ASN A 786 2.89 -19.49 -35.03
C ASN A 786 3.72 -19.73 -33.74
N PRO A 787 4.96 -20.25 -33.79
CA PRO A 787 5.78 -20.43 -32.59
C PRO A 787 5.89 -19.21 -31.70
N SER A 788 6.03 -18.02 -32.30
CA SER A 788 6.08 -16.74 -31.56
C SER A 788 4.77 -16.43 -30.82
N GLU A 789 3.64 -16.89 -31.34
CA GLU A 789 2.33 -16.74 -30.71
C GLU A 789 2.08 -17.82 -29.65
N PHE A 790 2.52 -19.04 -29.90
CA PHE A 790 2.41 -20.17 -28.98
C PHE A 790 3.35 -20.02 -27.76
N GLY A 791 4.53 -19.46 -27.97
CA GLY A 791 5.56 -19.21 -26.95
C GLY A 791 5.43 -17.90 -26.18
N LYS A 792 4.29 -17.20 -26.22
CA LYS A 792 4.07 -15.93 -25.48
C LYS A 792 4.24 -16.04 -23.96
N LEU A 793 4.24 -17.26 -23.40
CA LEU A 793 4.49 -17.55 -21.98
C LEU A 793 5.91 -18.09 -21.70
N ASP A 794 6.61 -18.58 -22.73
CA ASP A 794 7.94 -19.17 -22.65
C ASP A 794 8.71 -18.93 -23.98
N PRO A 795 9.55 -17.88 -24.05
CA PRO A 795 10.33 -17.54 -25.25
C PRO A 795 11.26 -18.67 -25.71
N GLU A 796 11.68 -19.55 -24.81
CA GLU A 796 12.58 -20.65 -25.13
C GLU A 796 11.86 -21.77 -25.88
N VAL A 797 10.60 -22.03 -25.53
CA VAL A 797 9.74 -22.96 -26.27
C VAL A 797 9.46 -22.42 -27.68
N SER A 798 9.31 -21.11 -27.87
CA SER A 798 9.20 -20.50 -29.21
C SER A 798 10.43 -20.81 -30.07
N LEU A 799 11.63 -20.52 -29.54
CA LEU A 799 12.89 -20.71 -30.28
C LEU A 799 13.14 -22.19 -30.60
N MET A 800 12.80 -23.07 -29.67
CA MET A 800 12.83 -24.53 -29.89
C MET A 800 11.89 -24.95 -31.02
N LEU A 801 10.65 -24.45 -31.02
CA LEU A 801 9.66 -24.79 -32.04
C LEU A 801 9.97 -24.17 -33.41
N ASP A 802 10.51 -22.96 -33.45
CA ASP A 802 11.02 -22.34 -34.69
C ASP A 802 12.13 -23.18 -35.31
N PHE A 803 13.09 -23.61 -34.49
CA PHE A 803 14.14 -24.53 -34.91
C PHE A 803 13.55 -25.85 -35.46
N PHE A 804 12.59 -26.46 -34.75
CA PHE A 804 11.94 -27.69 -35.21
C PHE A 804 11.15 -27.52 -36.50
N ASN A 805 10.51 -26.38 -36.71
CA ASN A 805 9.75 -26.10 -37.92
C ASN A 805 10.63 -25.92 -39.15
N GLU A 806 11.88 -25.48 -38.96
CA GLU A 806 12.85 -25.29 -40.05
C GLU A 806 13.73 -26.52 -40.29
N TYR A 807 14.22 -27.17 -39.23
CA TYR A 807 15.16 -28.29 -39.31
C TYR A 807 14.50 -29.68 -39.17
N GLY A 808 13.20 -29.73 -38.84
CA GLY A 808 12.46 -30.96 -38.61
C GLY A 808 12.88 -31.69 -37.34
N GLY A 809 12.42 -32.95 -37.21
CA GLY A 809 12.85 -33.86 -36.14
C GLY A 809 14.28 -34.35 -36.35
N PHE A 810 15.27 -33.44 -36.37
CA PHE A 810 16.71 -33.71 -36.33
C PHE A 810 17.25 -34.80 -37.31
N ASN A 811 16.63 -34.99 -38.48
CA ASN A 811 16.81 -36.17 -39.33
C ASN A 811 18.26 -36.52 -39.75
N SER A 812 19.16 -35.54 -39.82
CA SER A 812 20.59 -35.75 -40.14
C SER A 812 21.48 -36.02 -38.92
N TYR A 813 20.96 -35.81 -37.71
CA TYR A 813 21.72 -35.86 -36.45
C TYR A 813 21.27 -36.99 -35.50
N LEU A 814 20.06 -37.52 -35.71
CA LEU A 814 19.58 -38.67 -34.96
C LEU A 814 20.25 -39.91 -35.57
N GLY A 815 21.07 -40.59 -34.77
CA GLY A 815 21.70 -41.85 -35.15
C GLY A 815 20.70 -42.95 -35.53
N ASP A 816 21.12 -44.21 -35.41
CA ASP A 816 20.28 -45.32 -35.86
C ASP A 816 19.01 -45.52 -34.99
N ARG A 817 17.86 -45.12 -35.54
CA ARG A 817 16.52 -45.30 -34.92
C ARG A 817 16.10 -46.76 -34.83
N SER A 818 16.71 -47.65 -35.61
CA SER A 818 16.38 -49.08 -35.60
C SER A 818 16.75 -49.74 -34.27
N ILE A 819 17.75 -49.20 -33.54
CA ILE A 819 18.24 -49.77 -32.29
C ILE A 819 17.11 -49.91 -31.27
N ALA A 820 16.33 -48.84 -31.04
CA ALA A 820 15.25 -48.88 -30.05
C ALA A 820 14.15 -49.88 -30.44
N HIS A 821 13.83 -49.98 -31.73
CA HIS A 821 12.86 -50.95 -32.27
C HIS A 821 13.36 -52.41 -32.22
N ASN A 822 14.66 -52.64 -32.38
CA ASN A 822 15.27 -53.97 -32.33
C ASN A 822 15.31 -54.56 -30.92
N ILE A 823 15.29 -53.71 -29.88
CA ILE A 823 15.24 -54.15 -28.47
C ILE A 823 13.87 -54.72 -28.13
N LYS A 824 12.81 -53.97 -28.49
CA LYS A 824 11.43 -54.36 -28.25
C LYS A 824 10.52 -53.56 -29.17
N LYS A 825 9.37 -54.15 -29.52
CA LYS A 825 8.26 -53.40 -30.12
C LYS A 825 7.81 -52.30 -29.13
N LEU A 826 8.12 -51.05 -29.48
CA LEU A 826 7.71 -49.86 -28.74
C LEU A 826 6.22 -49.58 -28.94
N THR A 827 5.61 -48.95 -27.94
CA THR A 827 4.18 -48.61 -27.95
C THR A 827 3.92 -47.51 -28.99
N THR A 828 3.01 -47.76 -29.93
CA THR A 828 2.56 -46.73 -30.89
C THR A 828 1.65 -45.70 -30.22
N PHE A 829 1.48 -44.52 -30.81
CA PHE A 829 0.61 -43.48 -30.26
C PHE A 829 -0.85 -43.94 -30.16
N GLU A 830 -1.34 -44.70 -31.14
CA GLU A 830 -2.69 -45.28 -31.10
C GLU A 830 -2.85 -46.29 -29.95
N GLU A 831 -1.87 -47.20 -29.78
CA GLU A 831 -1.85 -48.15 -28.67
C GLU A 831 -1.77 -47.42 -27.32
N TYR A 832 -0.94 -46.36 -27.21
CA TYR A 832 -0.82 -45.55 -26.00
C TYR A 832 -2.16 -44.92 -25.61
N LEU A 833 -2.83 -44.22 -26.53
CA LEU A 833 -4.12 -43.58 -26.26
C LEU A 833 -5.20 -44.61 -25.87
N LYS A 834 -5.18 -45.80 -26.49
CA LYS A 834 -6.07 -46.91 -26.13
C LYS A 834 -5.78 -47.45 -24.72
N ASN A 835 -4.50 -47.66 -24.38
CA ASN A 835 -4.08 -48.20 -23.09
C ASN A 835 -4.47 -47.30 -21.91
N ILE A 836 -4.46 -45.97 -22.11
CA ILE A 836 -4.87 -45.01 -21.09
C ILE A 836 -6.37 -44.71 -21.11
N ASN A 837 -7.15 -45.35 -21.99
CA ASN A 837 -8.56 -45.04 -22.24
C ASN A 837 -8.79 -43.54 -22.49
N TYR A 838 -8.01 -42.94 -23.40
CA TYR A 838 -8.05 -41.50 -23.64
C TYR A 838 -9.43 -41.04 -24.11
N LYS A 839 -9.96 -40.00 -23.45
CA LYS A 839 -11.22 -39.33 -23.78
C LYS A 839 -10.99 -37.83 -23.89
N LEU A 840 -11.80 -37.19 -24.74
CA LEU A 840 -11.82 -35.73 -24.87
C LEU A 840 -12.77 -35.05 -23.87
N GLU A 841 -13.60 -35.84 -23.17
CA GLU A 841 -14.62 -35.41 -22.19
C GLU A 841 -14.38 -36.08 -20.83
#